data_AF-W0AA39-F1
#
_entry.id   AF-W0AA39-F1
#
_cell.length_a   1.000
_cell.length_b   1.000
_cell.length_c   1.000
_cell.angle_alpha   90.00
_cell.angle_beta   90.00
_cell.angle_gamma   90.00
#
_symmetry.space_group_name_H-M   'P 1'
#
loop_
_entity.id
_entity.type
_entity.pdbx_description
1 polymer ?
#
loop_
_entity_poly.entity_id
_entity_poly.type
_entity_poly.pdbx_seq_one_letter_code
_entity_poly.pdbx_strand_id
1 'polypeptide(L)'
;MTLLAALLRASIMIGLPLAGIAGMAPVHAQAPTPADGQPARIAKGDIPAWLAERALPEPTAAQLVRARGGAAYLLTDWQVRGSDTGHQSYYRVASKVVERSGLEDAGKIEIDFDPRFETATLNFVRIVRDGKVIDRTAEAAFTIVEREDRLDEEIISGQLRAIAHLKDVRVGDVVDYAVTHDVRSTLWPGHYFNALTARYSVPLSQRNVRILWPHARPLQFRPRNTTIGFTSRREGDMQLWEWIGTDPPFEQDEKDVPSWYPQYGSVDISTMARWSEVVDWAVPHYAGDVSLPADFAAKLDAIAARWPRPEDRLTEATRLVQDTIRYVGEEMGEGSYVPRRPALVVERGYGDCKDKALLLAVALRRLGIDAVPALVSTRPGYDLTERLPSPLAFDHVVVRAALGGQVTWIDATASYQGGRGLALVPASFGYALPIRAGQTALEEMKGRGERAGAMVVVERFAVDEAAATALTLAVETRYTGGQADYARSRNASQPVADQARANLEFYQKRFPGLVESVPLAIRDDRDGNVVTMVETYTLSKAAFEKGKILADLVTSAYTVADILPARQSGARRNPLVLPRNLTREQTIELVVKGRPAVLPDDIDMQAGGVSFVRTSTVTGETLKMVYRLSSGAGGSVPATGAEGVFALSDKIGEESGLTFHFDRVEKSAGKSGVAARAEGEPDPAMLAPWKEQLDRAGTLMVAPDQPSRIEALSILNAVSAKVPRPSPAAGIVDGTKGIVLAGLGRFAAARTALQSSVEQYQGRPEFFRMLMAVQLDGRDPSGFVKTLKLTVEHHPDEVARIEPDWLRSSFWPQLQGLKPAERKRLREEACTMLAGAGWRQQPATEEGESMVGCAVKVALDRGDVPGARALLARGLAVDALVDLAIDRRYQALWPDIDRVRGNGFRAPIETAVAKAAAAAKAAPDDFDAVLRHVRALRLAGDPAAAVAAGKRLAEDRARIEATGGQAFWLVNDYAYALVDAGRTDDAVAAMDAIIALGLETYPHLVSQIINQSETLMEAGRFDRALAVLAMVEGEETPVSGYGRMWILATKACSLRELGRAGEAAVLEAKLVAETNQPAAAMAAACRGDVAAIEAQLVARLDDPDERAAALAGFILFKRSSPNTPFKAKLAKVMETVRARPQVKARLERYGRAIDVDGAGTYWGSF
;
A
#
# COMPACT_ATOMS: atom_id res chain seq x y z
N MET A 1 -16.75 3.64 -10.69
CA MET A 1 -17.94 3.99 -11.51
C MET A 1 -19.25 3.46 -10.91
N THR A 2 -19.30 3.00 -9.67
CA THR A 2 -20.54 2.44 -9.07
C THR A 2 -21.39 3.53 -8.44
N LEU A 3 -20.75 4.43 -7.71
CA LEU A 3 -21.43 5.23 -6.68
C LEU A 3 -21.73 6.65 -7.13
N LEU A 4 -20.76 7.29 -7.78
CA LEU A 4 -21.00 8.54 -8.51
C LEU A 4 -22.01 8.32 -9.64
N ALA A 5 -22.17 7.07 -10.07
CA ALA A 5 -23.19 6.66 -11.00
C ALA A 5 -24.32 5.81 -10.35
N ALA A 6 -24.43 5.74 -9.02
CA ALA A 6 -25.75 5.63 -8.38
C ALA A 6 -26.50 6.97 -8.52
N LEU A 7 -25.76 8.07 -8.72
CA LEU A 7 -26.25 9.41 -9.03
C LEU A 7 -26.28 9.72 -10.55
N LEU A 8 -25.78 8.83 -11.44
CA LEU A 8 -25.70 9.03 -12.91
C LEU A 8 -25.56 7.74 -13.81
N ARG A 9 -25.92 6.55 -13.28
CA ARG A 9 -25.97 5.14 -13.81
C ARG A 9 -24.68 4.25 -13.87
N ALA A 10 -24.71 3.12 -13.14
CA ALA A 10 -23.57 2.51 -12.41
C ALA A 10 -22.86 1.23 -12.95
N SER A 11 -21.57 1.08 -12.54
CA SER A 11 -20.87 -0.17 -12.09
C SER A 11 -19.78 -0.87 -12.96
N ILE A 12 -18.58 -1.04 -12.36
CA ILE A 12 -17.70 -2.26 -12.18
C ILE A 12 -17.45 -3.28 -13.33
N MET A 13 -16.36 -4.07 -13.40
CA MET A 13 -14.87 -3.95 -13.22
C MET A 13 -14.22 -5.36 -12.99
N ILE A 14 -13.16 -5.72 -13.76
CA ILE A 14 -12.08 -6.73 -13.46
C ILE A 14 -12.55 -8.22 -13.39
N GLY A 15 -11.80 -9.27 -13.80
CA GLY A 15 -10.44 -9.43 -14.38
C GLY A 15 -9.67 -10.60 -13.70
N LEU A 16 -8.43 -10.92 -14.14
CA LEU A 16 -7.44 -11.82 -13.48
C LEU A 16 -7.79 -13.34 -13.39
N PRO A 17 -6.86 -14.25 -12.98
CA PRO A 17 -5.38 -14.22 -12.90
C PRO A 17 -4.74 -15.40 -13.72
N LEU A 18 -3.85 -16.36 -13.34
CA LEU A 18 -2.99 -16.70 -12.16
C LEU A 18 -1.88 -17.73 -12.55
N ALA A 19 -0.97 -18.01 -11.60
CA ALA A 19 -0.39 -19.33 -11.21
C ALA A 19 0.79 -20.04 -11.94
N GLY A 20 1.98 -19.92 -11.32
CA GLY A 20 2.65 -21.07 -10.68
C GLY A 20 3.99 -21.58 -11.25
N ILE A 21 4.89 -22.24 -10.48
CA ILE A 21 4.95 -22.55 -9.04
C ILE A 21 6.44 -22.76 -8.59
N ALA A 22 6.72 -22.74 -7.27
CA ALA A 22 8.05 -22.69 -6.63
C ALA A 22 8.91 -23.99 -6.63
N GLY A 23 10.17 -23.94 -6.10
CA GLY A 23 11.00 -25.15 -5.94
C GLY A 23 12.39 -25.11 -5.23
N MET A 24 12.43 -24.85 -3.91
CA MET A 24 13.42 -25.39 -2.92
C MET A 24 14.94 -25.01 -2.94
N ALA A 25 15.60 -25.24 -1.79
CA ALA A 25 17.03 -25.13 -1.45
C ALA A 25 17.30 -26.03 -0.19
N PRO A 26 18.47 -26.05 0.52
CA PRO A 26 19.84 -25.58 0.23
C PRO A 26 20.94 -26.66 0.47
N VAL A 27 22.24 -26.33 0.28
CA VAL A 27 23.40 -27.04 0.88
C VAL A 27 24.47 -26.02 1.31
N HIS A 28 25.16 -26.27 2.43
CA HIS A 28 26.19 -25.37 2.99
C HIS A 28 27.62 -25.68 2.50
N ALA A 29 28.47 -24.64 2.48
CA ALA A 29 29.92 -24.74 2.63
C ALA A 29 30.41 -23.61 3.56
N GLN A 30 31.31 -23.90 4.50
CA GLN A 30 31.70 -22.95 5.55
C GLN A 30 32.82 -21.98 5.11
N ALA A 31 32.73 -20.74 5.60
CA ALA A 31 33.80 -19.74 5.63
C ALA A 31 34.12 -19.40 7.12
N PRO A 32 35.24 -18.72 7.44
CA PRO A 32 35.92 -18.92 8.72
C PRO A 32 35.22 -18.32 9.94
N THR A 33 35.36 -19.03 11.06
CA THR A 33 34.85 -18.62 12.38
C THR A 33 35.60 -17.39 12.92
N PRO A 34 34.92 -16.40 13.51
CA PRO A 34 35.56 -15.42 14.40
C PRO A 34 36.23 -16.11 15.59
N ALA A 35 37.26 -15.47 16.17
CA ALA A 35 37.84 -15.93 17.42
C ALA A 35 36.83 -15.81 18.58
N ASP A 36 36.81 -16.81 19.47
CA ASP A 36 35.92 -16.96 20.63
C ASP A 36 34.42 -16.83 20.34
N GLY A 37 33.78 -17.99 20.12
CA GLY A 37 32.33 -18.13 19.87
C GLY A 37 31.43 -17.84 21.09
N GLN A 38 31.58 -16.69 21.75
CA GLN A 38 30.53 -16.13 22.61
C GLN A 38 29.48 -15.43 21.74
N PRO A 39 28.18 -15.53 22.06
CA PRO A 39 27.17 -14.76 21.36
C PRO A 39 27.39 -13.26 21.59
N ALA A 40 27.13 -12.45 20.57
CA ALA A 40 27.16 -11.00 20.68
C ALA A 40 26.22 -10.53 21.81
N ARG A 41 26.63 -9.51 22.55
CA ARG A 41 25.91 -8.99 23.72
C ARG A 41 26.07 -7.49 23.87
N ILE A 42 25.01 -6.81 24.29
CA ILE A 42 25.11 -5.44 24.80
C ILE A 42 25.74 -5.50 26.19
N ALA A 43 26.88 -4.83 26.37
CA ALA A 43 27.50 -4.70 27.68
C ALA A 43 26.71 -3.71 28.56
N LYS A 44 26.94 -3.75 29.87
CA LYS A 44 26.48 -2.73 30.83
C LYS A 44 27.72 -2.18 31.54
N GLY A 45 27.86 -0.87 31.62
CA GLY A 45 29.05 -0.22 32.17
C GLY A 45 28.89 1.28 32.36
N ASP A 46 29.79 1.88 33.13
CA ASP A 46 29.68 3.27 33.56
C ASP A 46 29.76 4.29 32.40
N ILE A 47 29.38 5.53 32.68
CA ILE A 47 29.47 6.66 31.74
C ILE A 47 30.96 7.02 31.52
N PRO A 48 31.48 7.03 30.28
CA PRO A 48 32.88 7.39 30.02
C PRO A 48 33.31 8.76 30.56
N ALA A 49 34.40 8.79 31.34
CA ALA A 49 34.86 9.94 32.12
C ALA A 49 35.36 11.17 31.30
N TRP A 50 35.29 11.14 29.97
CA TRP A 50 35.63 12.28 29.10
C TRP A 50 34.39 13.07 28.61
N LEU A 51 33.18 12.54 28.89
CA LEU A 51 31.91 13.13 28.48
C LEU A 51 31.59 14.41 29.27
N ALA A 52 30.92 15.35 28.62
CA ALA A 52 30.37 16.53 29.28
C ALA A 52 28.93 16.21 29.70
N GLU A 53 28.63 16.19 31.00
CA GLU A 53 27.28 15.91 31.47
C GLU A 53 26.29 16.99 30.98
N ARG A 54 25.07 16.56 30.64
CA ARG A 54 23.98 17.44 30.17
C ARG A 54 22.78 17.30 31.08
N ALA A 55 22.22 18.42 31.52
CA ALA A 55 20.91 18.45 32.17
C ALA A 55 19.82 17.94 31.22
N LEU A 56 18.77 17.35 31.78
CA LEU A 56 17.55 17.01 31.05
C LEU A 56 16.68 18.27 30.94
N PRO A 57 16.28 18.72 29.73
CA PRO A 57 15.38 19.86 29.59
C PRO A 57 13.94 19.49 29.99
N GLU A 58 13.24 20.42 30.65
CA GLU A 58 11.78 20.32 30.82
C GLU A 58 11.05 20.69 29.50
N PRO A 59 10.01 19.95 29.09
CA PRO A 59 9.25 20.25 27.89
C PRO A 59 8.42 21.52 28.03
N THR A 60 8.40 22.35 26.99
CA THR A 60 7.45 23.47 26.90
C THR A 60 6.05 22.97 26.57
N ALA A 61 5.02 23.72 26.98
CA ALA A 61 3.62 23.40 26.63
C ALA A 61 3.41 23.29 25.11
N ALA A 62 4.14 24.09 24.31
CA ALA A 62 4.10 24.02 22.85
C ALA A 62 4.70 22.72 22.29
N GLN A 63 5.75 22.16 22.92
CA GLN A 63 6.33 20.87 22.54
C GLN A 63 5.40 19.70 22.89
N LEU A 64 4.72 19.76 24.04
CA LEU A 64 3.72 18.76 24.45
C LEU A 64 2.52 18.72 23.48
N VAL A 65 1.97 19.89 23.12
CA VAL A 65 0.84 20.01 22.17
C VAL A 65 1.22 19.63 20.73
N ARG A 66 2.52 19.68 20.38
CA ARG A 66 3.05 19.34 19.05
C ARG A 66 3.71 17.96 18.98
N ALA A 67 3.57 17.15 20.03
CA ALA A 67 4.03 15.77 20.06
C ALA A 67 3.44 14.97 18.88
N ARG A 68 4.21 14.04 18.33
CA ARG A 68 3.78 13.11 17.27
C ARG A 68 4.04 11.69 17.74
N GLY A 69 3.15 10.76 17.42
CA GLY A 69 3.21 9.38 17.94
C GLY A 69 2.96 9.27 19.46
N GLY A 70 2.46 10.32 20.12
CA GLY A 70 2.23 10.31 21.58
C GLY A 70 3.47 10.51 22.45
N ALA A 71 4.60 10.92 21.86
CA ALA A 71 5.83 11.26 22.58
C ALA A 71 6.40 12.63 22.18
N ALA A 72 7.05 13.31 23.13
CA ALA A 72 7.76 14.57 22.94
C ALA A 72 9.26 14.39 23.25
N TYR A 73 10.14 14.68 22.29
CA TYR A 73 11.58 14.52 22.46
C TYR A 73 12.18 15.70 23.23
N LEU A 74 12.88 15.41 24.32
CA LEU A 74 13.46 16.43 25.21
C LEU A 74 14.95 16.65 24.90
N LEU A 75 15.70 15.57 24.76
CA LEU A 75 17.14 15.60 24.61
C LEU A 75 17.60 14.61 23.54
N THR A 76 18.49 15.07 22.66
CA THR A 76 19.47 14.22 21.98
C THR A 76 20.86 14.79 22.26
N ASP A 77 21.72 14.01 22.93
CA ASP A 77 23.12 14.38 23.19
C ASP A 77 24.01 13.34 22.53
N TRP A 78 24.87 13.80 21.62
CA TRP A 78 25.80 12.95 20.88
C TRP A 78 27.22 13.47 21.05
N GLN A 79 28.08 12.61 21.59
CA GLN A 79 29.46 12.96 21.88
C GLN A 79 30.42 11.94 21.27
N VAL A 80 31.57 12.39 20.77
CA VAL A 80 32.56 11.53 20.10
C VAL A 80 33.96 11.84 20.62
N ARG A 81 34.77 10.80 20.82
CA ARG A 81 36.21 10.92 21.10
C ARG A 81 37.02 10.01 20.17
N GLY A 82 37.85 10.62 19.32
CA GLY A 82 38.76 9.92 18.43
C GLY A 82 39.99 9.32 19.10
N SER A 83 40.59 8.35 18.42
CA SER A 83 41.88 7.72 18.73
C SER A 83 42.60 7.33 17.43
N ASP A 84 43.84 6.87 17.51
CA ASP A 84 44.61 6.50 16.30
C ASP A 84 44.09 5.26 15.54
N THR A 85 43.18 4.47 16.14
CA THR A 85 42.64 3.23 15.57
C THR A 85 41.11 3.23 15.40
N GLY A 86 40.43 4.31 15.78
CA GLY A 86 38.96 4.36 15.79
C GLY A 86 38.42 5.49 16.65
N HIS A 87 37.26 5.29 17.25
CA HIS A 87 36.64 6.26 18.16
C HIS A 87 35.67 5.60 19.14
N GLN A 88 35.45 6.26 20.27
CA GLN A 88 34.30 6.01 21.13
C GLN A 88 33.22 7.06 20.82
N SER A 89 31.99 6.64 20.62
CA SER A 89 30.83 7.55 20.51
C SER A 89 29.81 7.24 21.61
N TYR A 90 29.12 8.27 22.06
CA TYR A 90 28.11 8.23 23.11
C TYR A 90 26.85 8.90 22.58
N TYR A 91 25.70 8.25 22.79
CA TYR A 91 24.41 8.75 22.37
C TYR A 91 23.41 8.61 23.52
N ARG A 92 22.73 9.71 23.86
CA ARG A 92 21.67 9.77 24.86
C ARG A 92 20.40 10.34 24.24
N VAL A 93 19.27 9.68 24.51
CA VAL A 93 17.93 10.13 24.12
C VAL A 93 17.06 10.22 25.37
N ALA A 94 16.33 11.33 25.49
CA ALA A 94 15.24 11.44 26.45
C ALA A 94 13.94 11.89 25.78
N SER A 95 12.84 11.18 26.03
CA SER A 95 11.51 11.46 25.48
C SER A 95 10.42 11.31 26.54
N LYS A 96 9.46 12.25 26.57
CA LYS A 96 8.30 12.21 27.46
C LYS A 96 7.11 11.56 26.76
N VAL A 97 6.51 10.57 27.40
CA VAL A 97 5.24 9.99 26.95
C VAL A 97 4.11 10.96 27.30
N VAL A 98 3.39 11.45 26.29
CA VAL A 98 2.26 12.37 26.48
C VAL A 98 0.90 11.71 26.28
N GLU A 99 0.84 10.61 25.51
CA GLU A 99 -0.39 9.87 25.24
C GLU A 99 -0.13 8.34 25.22
N ARG A 100 -1.21 7.55 25.30
CA ARG A 100 -1.16 6.07 25.28
C ARG A 100 -0.48 5.50 24.02
N SER A 101 -0.56 6.21 22.90
CA SER A 101 0.14 5.87 21.64
C SER A 101 1.67 5.83 21.80
N GLY A 102 2.24 6.74 22.61
CA GLY A 102 3.69 6.83 22.82
C GLY A 102 4.27 5.73 23.69
N LEU A 103 3.43 4.90 24.34
CA LEU A 103 3.88 3.77 25.16
C LEU A 103 4.51 2.65 24.32
N GLU A 104 4.10 2.50 23.06
CA GLU A 104 4.55 1.42 22.18
C GLU A 104 5.99 1.67 21.72
N ASP A 105 6.34 2.92 21.39
CA ASP A 105 7.72 3.32 21.07
C ASP A 105 8.58 3.54 22.33
N ALA A 106 8.11 4.33 23.31
CA ALA A 106 8.91 4.63 24.52
C ALA A 106 9.08 3.42 25.46
N GLY A 107 8.23 2.39 25.34
CA GLY A 107 8.38 1.11 26.01
C GLY A 107 9.47 0.20 25.42
N LYS A 108 10.17 0.64 24.36
CA LYS A 108 11.17 -0.13 23.62
C LYS A 108 12.49 0.63 23.50
N ILE A 109 13.61 -0.07 23.71
CA ILE A 109 14.95 0.40 23.36
C ILE A 109 15.48 -0.49 22.24
N GLU A 110 15.98 0.13 21.17
CA GLU A 110 16.66 -0.55 20.06
C GLU A 110 18.09 -0.01 19.95
N ILE A 111 19.06 -0.91 19.78
CA ILE A 111 20.47 -0.59 19.57
C ILE A 111 20.95 -1.41 18.37
N ASP A 112 21.28 -0.74 17.27
CA ASP A 112 21.86 -1.35 16.07
C ASP A 112 23.39 -1.33 16.16
N PHE A 113 24.07 -2.43 15.83
CA PHE A 113 25.54 -2.52 15.85
C PHE A 113 26.12 -3.61 14.92
N ASP A 114 27.33 -3.40 14.42
CA ASP A 114 28.14 -4.42 13.73
C ASP A 114 29.20 -5.04 14.67
N PRO A 115 29.02 -6.28 15.16
CA PRO A 115 29.91 -6.90 16.15
C PRO A 115 31.35 -7.15 15.63
N ARG A 116 31.62 -6.96 14.33
CA ARG A 116 32.96 -7.12 13.74
C ARG A 116 33.84 -5.89 13.97
N PHE A 117 33.23 -4.71 14.16
CA PHE A 117 33.93 -3.43 14.25
C PHE A 117 33.57 -2.61 15.49
N GLU A 118 32.41 -2.85 16.12
CA GLU A 118 31.98 -2.09 17.28
C GLU A 118 31.44 -2.93 18.43
N THR A 119 31.61 -2.43 19.66
CA THR A 119 30.99 -2.98 20.87
C THR A 119 30.08 -1.95 21.51
N ALA A 120 28.78 -2.25 21.60
CA ALA A 120 27.79 -1.39 22.23
C ALA A 120 27.62 -1.69 23.74
N THR A 121 27.67 -0.63 24.54
CA THR A 121 27.55 -0.65 26.01
C THR A 121 26.39 0.23 26.42
N LEU A 122 25.37 -0.34 27.06
CA LEU A 122 24.32 0.41 27.72
C LEU A 122 24.89 1.09 28.98
N ASN A 123 24.86 2.43 29.04
CA ASN A 123 25.33 3.18 30.20
C ASN A 123 24.25 3.33 31.26
N PHE A 124 23.02 3.69 30.86
CA PHE A 124 21.87 3.69 31.75
C PHE A 124 20.54 3.61 31.00
N VAL A 125 19.50 3.16 31.71
CA VAL A 125 18.08 3.37 31.37
C VAL A 125 17.37 3.90 32.60
N ARG A 126 16.66 5.01 32.47
CA ARG A 126 15.96 5.70 33.55
C ARG A 126 14.55 6.06 33.13
N ILE A 127 13.62 5.92 34.07
CA ILE A 127 12.24 6.43 33.97
C ILE A 127 12.13 7.58 34.98
N VAL A 128 11.84 8.80 34.52
CA VAL A 128 11.57 9.95 35.39
C VAL A 128 10.05 10.09 35.54
N ARG A 129 9.55 9.90 36.76
CA ARG A 129 8.13 9.96 37.12
C ARG A 129 7.93 10.88 38.31
N ASP A 130 7.07 11.88 38.17
CA ASP A 130 6.78 12.87 39.22
C ASP A 130 8.05 13.48 39.86
N GLY A 131 9.06 13.78 39.03
CA GLY A 131 10.37 14.30 39.45
C GLY A 131 11.32 13.26 40.07
N LYS A 132 10.91 12.00 40.22
CA LYS A 132 11.73 10.91 40.77
C LYS A 132 12.36 10.09 39.66
N VAL A 133 13.67 9.86 39.74
CA VAL A 133 14.40 8.97 38.83
C VAL A 133 14.27 7.52 39.31
N ILE A 134 13.80 6.64 38.43
CA ILE A 134 13.70 5.20 38.62
C ILE A 134 14.71 4.55 37.66
N ASP A 135 15.80 3.98 38.19
CA ASP A 135 16.77 3.29 37.35
C ASP A 135 16.24 1.90 36.93
N ARG A 136 16.41 1.57 35.64
CA ARG A 136 16.02 0.30 35.01
C ARG A 136 17.19 -0.36 34.28
N THR A 137 18.41 0.18 34.40
CA THR A 137 19.61 -0.30 33.70
C THR A 137 19.90 -1.76 34.01
N ALA A 138 19.77 -2.17 35.27
CA ALA A 138 19.93 -3.56 35.69
C ALA A 138 18.85 -4.49 35.07
N GLU A 139 17.60 -4.03 35.01
CA GLU A 139 16.45 -4.79 34.51
C GLU A 139 16.34 -4.89 32.98
N ALA A 140 16.97 -3.97 32.24
CA ALA A 140 16.95 -3.96 30.78
C ALA A 140 17.59 -5.25 30.22
N ALA A 141 16.79 -6.13 29.65
CA ALA A 141 17.23 -7.37 29.01
C ALA A 141 17.05 -7.25 27.50
N PHE A 142 18.13 -7.47 26.75
CA PHE A 142 18.12 -7.36 25.29
C PHE A 142 17.99 -8.74 24.64
N THR A 143 17.01 -8.89 23.75
CA THR A 143 17.02 -9.91 22.71
C THR A 143 17.81 -9.37 21.53
N ILE A 144 18.85 -10.08 21.09
CA ILE A 144 19.60 -9.71 19.88
C ILE A 144 19.06 -10.52 18.70
N VAL A 145 18.77 -9.83 17.61
CA VAL A 145 18.31 -10.40 16.34
C VAL A 145 19.22 -9.96 15.20
N GLU A 146 19.47 -10.87 14.28
CA GLU A 146 20.08 -10.58 12.97
C GLU A 146 19.02 -9.90 12.09
N ARG A 147 19.34 -8.76 11.48
CA ARG A 147 18.36 -7.90 10.81
C ARG A 147 18.73 -7.61 9.37
N GLU A 148 18.35 -8.53 8.48
CA GLU A 148 18.62 -8.43 7.05
C GLU A 148 17.39 -7.91 6.27
N ASP A 149 17.11 -6.61 6.44
CA ASP A 149 16.00 -5.89 5.77
C ASP A 149 16.03 -5.96 4.22
N ARG A 150 17.13 -6.43 3.63
CA ARG A 150 17.39 -6.44 2.18
C ARG A 150 17.72 -7.83 1.61
N LEU A 151 17.35 -8.90 2.31
CA LEU A 151 17.39 -10.26 1.76
C LEU A 151 16.56 -10.40 0.47
N ASP A 152 15.43 -9.71 0.38
CA ASP A 152 14.59 -9.64 -0.83
C ASP A 152 15.28 -8.91 -2.01
N GLU A 153 16.35 -8.14 -1.74
CA GLU A 153 17.22 -7.51 -2.75
C GLU A 153 18.50 -8.36 -3.02
N GLU A 154 18.59 -9.56 -2.42
CA GLU A 154 19.79 -10.41 -2.34
C GLU A 154 21.00 -9.73 -1.66
N ILE A 155 20.76 -8.89 -0.65
CA ILE A 155 21.81 -8.17 0.09
C ILE A 155 21.85 -8.64 1.55
N ILE A 156 23.07 -8.93 2.03
CA ILE A 156 23.40 -9.38 3.39
C ILE A 156 24.38 -8.39 4.00
N SER A 157 24.05 -7.85 5.17
CA SER A 157 24.78 -6.78 5.85
C SER A 157 25.55 -7.23 7.10
N GLY A 158 25.05 -8.25 7.81
CA GLY A 158 25.52 -8.69 9.12
C GLY A 158 25.30 -7.68 10.25
N GLN A 159 24.34 -6.74 10.11
CA GLN A 159 23.97 -5.84 11.21
C GLN A 159 23.09 -6.57 12.23
N LEU A 160 23.41 -6.39 13.52
CA LEU A 160 22.63 -6.92 14.63
C LEU A 160 21.81 -5.81 15.29
N ARG A 161 20.57 -6.13 15.68
CA ARG A 161 19.72 -5.26 16.49
C ARG A 161 19.49 -5.89 17.86
N ALA A 162 19.83 -5.16 18.92
CA ALA A 162 19.45 -5.49 20.28
C ALA A 162 18.15 -4.76 20.65
N ILE A 163 17.12 -5.49 21.07
CA ILE A 163 15.81 -4.97 21.45
C ILE A 163 15.54 -5.28 22.93
N ALA A 164 15.23 -4.26 23.74
CA ALA A 164 14.78 -4.42 25.11
C ALA A 164 13.41 -3.75 25.33
N HIS A 165 12.53 -4.43 26.07
CA HIS A 165 11.23 -3.88 26.49
C HIS A 165 11.28 -3.40 27.94
N LEU A 166 10.80 -2.18 28.18
CA LEU A 166 10.82 -1.54 29.49
C LEU A 166 9.54 -1.86 30.27
N LYS A 167 9.70 -2.25 31.53
CA LYS A 167 8.57 -2.54 32.44
C LYS A 167 8.01 -1.26 33.03
N ASP A 168 6.69 -1.20 33.13
CA ASP A 168 5.96 -0.12 33.83
C ASP A 168 6.28 1.29 33.30
N VAL A 169 6.40 1.48 31.97
CA VAL A 169 6.35 2.82 31.35
C VAL A 169 4.91 3.30 31.31
N ARG A 170 4.66 4.58 31.61
CA ARG A 170 3.34 5.19 31.74
C ARG A 170 3.26 6.54 31.05
N VAL A 171 2.04 6.97 30.72
CA VAL A 171 1.78 8.34 30.26
C VAL A 171 2.16 9.33 31.35
N GLY A 172 2.95 10.35 30.99
CA GLY A 172 3.55 11.32 31.92
C GLY A 172 5.03 11.06 32.23
N ASP A 173 5.53 9.82 32.05
CA ASP A 173 6.93 9.49 32.29
C ASP A 173 7.86 10.11 31.24
N VAL A 174 9.10 10.41 31.63
CA VAL A 174 10.23 10.55 30.69
C VAL A 174 11.04 9.26 30.69
N VAL A 175 11.27 8.69 29.50
CA VAL A 175 12.27 7.62 29.31
C VAL A 175 13.58 8.29 28.86
N ASP A 176 14.65 8.07 29.61
CA ASP A 176 15.99 8.66 29.41
C ASP A 176 17.02 7.52 29.43
N TYR A 177 17.70 7.29 28.30
CA TYR A 177 18.71 6.22 28.18
C TYR A 177 19.94 6.68 27.40
N ALA A 178 21.06 6.01 27.65
CA ALA A 178 22.31 6.29 26.97
C ALA A 178 23.12 5.02 26.64
N VAL A 179 23.79 5.06 25.49
CA VAL A 179 24.61 3.97 24.93
C VAL A 179 25.96 4.53 24.48
N THR A 180 27.02 3.77 24.73
CA THR A 180 28.38 4.02 24.24
C THR A 180 28.76 2.95 23.21
N HIS A 181 29.23 3.36 22.04
CA HIS A 181 29.75 2.48 20.98
C HIS A 181 31.25 2.72 20.85
N ASP A 182 32.05 1.69 21.13
CA ASP A 182 33.49 1.67 20.86
C ASP A 182 33.75 1.07 19.48
N VAL A 183 34.14 1.89 18.52
CA VAL A 183 34.28 1.55 17.09
C VAL A 183 35.75 1.51 16.69
N ARG A 184 36.20 0.41 16.08
CA ARG A 184 37.55 0.22 15.53
C ARG A 184 37.49 -0.13 14.06
N SER A 185 38.29 0.53 13.24
CA SER A 185 38.32 0.31 11.78
C SER A 185 39.72 -0.08 11.31
N THR A 186 39.84 -1.25 10.70
CA THR A 186 41.02 -1.69 9.94
C THR A 186 41.11 -1.02 8.57
N LEU A 187 39.97 -0.70 7.95
CA LEU A 187 39.89 -0.05 6.64
C LEU A 187 40.49 1.36 6.65
N TRP A 188 40.25 2.14 7.70
CA TRP A 188 40.68 3.55 7.77
C TRP A 188 41.10 3.96 9.21
N PRO A 189 42.21 3.39 9.73
CA PRO A 189 42.57 3.52 11.15
C PRO A 189 42.81 4.98 11.57
N GLY A 190 41.99 5.45 12.52
CA GLY A 190 42.04 6.81 13.05
C GLY A 190 41.55 7.91 12.10
N HIS A 191 40.87 7.54 11.01
CA HIS A 191 40.03 8.46 10.25
C HIS A 191 38.60 8.50 10.79
N TYR A 192 37.92 9.60 10.50
CA TYR A 192 36.52 9.82 10.85
C TYR A 192 35.74 10.44 9.72
N PHE A 193 34.48 10.02 9.60
CA PHE A 193 33.52 10.40 8.58
C PHE A 193 32.12 10.38 9.19
N ASN A 194 31.32 11.43 9.04
CA ASN A 194 29.93 11.46 9.49
C ASN A 194 29.11 12.52 8.72
N ALA A 195 27.78 12.48 8.82
CA ALA A 195 26.88 13.50 8.30
C ALA A 195 25.74 13.76 9.29
N LEU A 196 25.76 14.91 9.96
CA LEU A 196 24.76 15.30 10.94
C LEU A 196 23.58 15.99 10.27
N THR A 197 22.40 15.37 10.23
CA THR A 197 21.14 16.09 9.96
C THR A 197 21.00 17.29 10.89
N ALA A 198 20.47 18.43 10.44
CA ALA A 198 20.36 19.64 11.28
C ALA A 198 19.00 19.75 12.00
N ARG A 199 17.90 19.58 11.27
CA ARG A 199 16.49 19.63 11.73
C ARG A 199 15.88 18.23 11.82
N TYR A 200 14.63 18.15 12.29
CA TYR A 200 13.83 16.92 12.35
C TYR A 200 12.37 17.18 11.93
N SER A 201 11.60 16.10 11.72
CA SER A 201 10.15 16.14 11.45
C SER A 201 9.27 16.23 12.71
N VAL A 202 9.88 16.23 13.89
CA VAL A 202 9.25 16.35 15.21
C VAL A 202 9.93 17.44 16.05
N PRO A 203 9.23 18.11 16.98
CA PRO A 203 9.84 19.03 17.93
C PRO A 203 10.87 18.32 18.83
N LEU A 204 11.89 19.05 19.25
CA LEU A 204 12.96 18.60 20.14
C LEU A 204 13.35 19.75 21.08
N SER A 205 13.40 19.55 22.40
CA SER A 205 13.70 20.64 23.34
C SER A 205 15.17 21.08 23.33
N GLN A 206 16.12 20.13 23.24
CA GLN A 206 17.56 20.43 23.10
C GLN A 206 18.30 19.36 22.29
N ARG A 207 19.29 19.80 21.51
CA ARG A 207 20.29 18.96 20.87
C ARG A 207 21.70 19.42 21.19
N ASN A 208 22.58 18.47 21.49
CA ASN A 208 23.99 18.71 21.76
C ASN A 208 24.85 17.85 20.83
N VAL A 209 25.94 18.43 20.33
CA VAL A 209 27.00 17.71 19.61
C VAL A 209 28.36 18.14 20.19
N ARG A 210 29.17 17.17 20.60
CA ARG A 210 30.52 17.41 21.14
C ARG A 210 31.53 16.42 20.56
N ILE A 211 32.57 16.90 19.88
CA ILE A 211 33.55 16.04 19.20
C ILE A 211 34.95 16.39 19.67
N LEU A 212 35.65 15.43 20.27
CA LEU A 212 37.08 15.52 20.59
C LEU A 212 37.83 14.67 19.56
N TRP A 213 38.78 15.27 18.85
CA TRP A 213 39.60 14.56 17.87
C TRP A 213 41.09 14.91 18.02
N PRO A 214 42.04 13.99 17.80
CA PRO A 214 43.47 14.30 17.87
C PRO A 214 43.85 15.47 16.95
N HIS A 215 44.51 16.49 17.48
CA HIS A 215 44.90 17.70 16.74
C HIS A 215 45.83 17.38 15.55
N ALA A 216 46.53 16.24 15.58
CA ALA A 216 47.35 15.75 14.47
C ALA A 216 46.54 15.34 13.22
N ARG A 217 45.21 15.14 13.33
CA ARG A 217 44.32 14.72 12.24
C ARG A 217 43.09 15.65 12.18
N PRO A 218 43.21 16.90 11.68
CA PRO A 218 42.18 17.92 11.83
C PRO A 218 40.87 17.57 11.09
N LEU A 219 39.73 17.78 11.76
CA LEU A 219 38.40 17.59 11.18
C LEU A 219 37.99 18.78 10.30
N GLN A 220 37.50 18.46 9.11
CA GLN A 220 36.76 19.34 8.21
C GLN A 220 35.27 19.26 8.51
N PHE A 221 34.57 20.38 8.39
CA PHE A 221 33.12 20.50 8.57
C PHE A 221 32.51 21.24 7.40
N ARG A 222 31.36 20.79 6.88
CA ARG A 222 30.66 21.49 5.79
C ARG A 222 29.14 21.48 5.96
N PRO A 223 28.51 22.60 6.35
CA PRO A 223 27.06 22.73 6.39
C PRO A 223 26.46 22.82 4.98
N ARG A 224 25.35 22.10 4.75
CA ARG A 224 24.49 22.20 3.56
C ARG A 224 23.03 22.38 4.01
N ASN A 225 22.35 23.40 3.49
CA ASN A 225 20.99 23.80 3.92
C ASN A 225 20.85 23.91 5.46
N THR A 226 21.86 24.48 6.12
CA THR A 226 21.87 24.72 7.58
C THR A 226 22.83 25.83 7.96
N THR A 227 22.61 26.45 9.12
CA THR A 227 23.47 27.47 9.74
C THR A 227 24.26 26.94 10.94
N ILE A 228 24.22 25.63 11.21
CA ILE A 228 25.00 25.01 12.29
C ILE A 228 26.50 25.25 12.06
N GLY A 229 27.12 25.96 13.01
CA GLY A 229 28.56 26.13 13.13
C GLY A 229 29.04 25.66 14.49
N PHE A 230 30.22 25.06 14.53
CA PHE A 230 30.84 24.56 15.76
C PHE A 230 31.73 25.63 16.40
N THR A 231 31.52 25.87 17.69
CA THR A 231 32.58 26.49 18.51
C THR A 231 33.73 25.49 18.64
N SER A 232 34.97 25.94 18.71
CA SER A 232 36.11 25.02 18.87
C SER A 232 37.21 25.58 19.76
N ARG A 233 37.91 24.69 20.46
CA ARG A 233 39.02 25.00 21.37
C ARG A 233 39.97 23.80 21.47
N ARG A 234 41.23 24.06 21.81
CA ARG A 234 42.23 23.00 22.00
C ARG A 234 42.22 22.52 23.45
N GLU A 235 42.19 21.21 23.66
CA GLU A 235 42.23 20.55 24.97
C GLU A 235 43.40 19.54 24.98
N GLY A 236 44.62 20.06 25.18
CA GLY A 236 45.86 19.26 25.20
C GLY A 236 46.38 18.87 23.80
N ASP A 237 46.44 17.57 23.55
CA ASP A 237 46.68 16.95 22.24
C ASP A 237 45.41 16.82 21.39
N MET A 238 44.23 16.95 22.01
CA MET A 238 42.93 16.93 21.34
C MET A 238 42.51 18.35 20.92
N GLN A 239 41.76 18.42 19.82
CA GLN A 239 40.93 19.56 19.46
C GLN A 239 39.47 19.20 19.76
N LEU A 240 38.73 20.12 20.35
CA LEU A 240 37.30 19.99 20.67
C LEU A 240 36.47 20.90 19.77
N TRP A 241 35.35 20.37 19.25
CA TRP A 241 34.27 21.09 18.61
C TRP A 241 32.95 20.87 19.37
N GLU A 242 32.19 21.94 19.62
CA GLU A 242 30.94 21.90 20.41
C GLU A 242 29.85 22.77 19.78
N TRP A 243 28.64 22.21 19.65
CA TRP A 243 27.41 22.89 19.25
C TRP A 243 26.25 22.47 20.14
N ILE A 244 25.42 23.44 20.51
CA ILE A 244 24.21 23.28 21.31
C ILE A 244 23.08 24.02 20.61
N GLY A 245 21.99 23.32 20.31
CA GLY A 245 20.75 23.89 19.78
C GLY A 245 19.61 23.72 20.76
N THR A 246 19.05 24.83 21.25
CA THR A 246 17.87 24.85 22.12
C THR A 246 16.62 25.20 21.31
N ASP A 247 15.54 24.45 21.50
CA ASP A 247 14.31 24.46 20.68
C ASP A 247 14.59 24.56 19.15
N PRO A 248 15.47 23.70 18.58
CA PRO A 248 15.83 23.77 17.16
C PRO A 248 14.60 23.64 16.26
N PRO A 249 14.52 24.41 15.15
CA PRO A 249 13.36 24.41 14.27
C PRO A 249 13.13 23.03 13.66
N PHE A 250 11.94 22.47 13.87
CA PHE A 250 11.46 21.27 13.20
C PHE A 250 10.69 21.65 11.92
N GLU A 251 10.66 20.77 10.93
CA GLU A 251 10.01 21.01 9.66
C GLU A 251 9.21 19.79 9.21
N GLN A 252 7.97 20.00 8.74
CA GLN A 252 7.16 18.91 8.20
C GLN A 252 7.79 18.40 6.89
N ASP A 253 7.67 17.09 6.66
CA ASP A 253 8.08 16.43 5.44
C ASP A 253 7.36 17.03 4.20
N GLU A 254 8.11 17.34 3.16
CA GLU A 254 7.57 17.57 1.82
C GLU A 254 7.90 16.37 0.95
N LYS A 255 6.90 15.87 0.19
CA LYS A 255 7.13 14.84 -0.82
C LYS A 255 7.88 15.41 -2.01
N ASP A 256 8.41 14.55 -2.87
CA ASP A 256 8.98 14.95 -4.16
C ASP A 256 10.11 15.99 -4.02
N VAL A 257 10.82 15.98 -2.89
CA VAL A 257 12.10 16.69 -2.70
C VAL A 257 13.21 15.86 -3.36
N PRO A 258 14.13 16.46 -4.12
CA PRO A 258 15.23 15.70 -4.72
C PRO A 258 16.06 14.96 -3.68
N SER A 259 16.37 13.68 -3.94
CA SER A 259 17.15 12.82 -3.02
C SER A 259 18.57 13.31 -2.72
N TRP A 260 19.08 14.23 -3.54
CA TRP A 260 20.37 14.90 -3.37
C TRP A 260 20.26 16.24 -2.64
N TYR A 261 19.06 16.72 -2.29
CA TYR A 261 18.86 17.94 -1.52
C TYR A 261 18.66 17.62 -0.03
N PRO A 262 19.54 18.08 0.89
CA PRO A 262 19.40 17.80 2.31
C PRO A 262 18.27 18.65 2.91
N GLN A 263 17.02 18.20 2.79
CA GLN A 263 15.79 18.90 3.22
C GLN A 263 15.86 19.43 4.65
N TYR A 264 16.21 18.55 5.60
CA TYR A 264 16.38 18.91 7.02
C TYR A 264 17.69 19.67 7.32
N GLY A 265 18.51 19.95 6.31
CA GLY A 265 19.88 20.41 6.47
C GLY A 265 20.82 19.31 6.94
N SER A 266 22.11 19.44 6.64
CA SER A 266 23.16 18.53 7.09
C SER A 266 24.49 19.23 7.35
N VAL A 267 25.34 18.67 8.19
CA VAL A 267 26.76 19.01 8.29
C VAL A 267 27.57 17.76 8.03
N ASP A 268 28.24 17.69 6.87
CA ASP A 268 29.24 16.66 6.62
C ASP A 268 30.47 16.91 7.52
N ILE A 269 31.07 15.83 8.03
CA ILE A 269 32.29 15.83 8.85
C ILE A 269 33.27 14.84 8.23
N SER A 270 34.53 15.24 8.05
CA SER A 270 35.57 14.33 7.54
C SER A 270 36.97 14.67 8.07
N THR A 271 37.79 13.64 8.28
CA THR A 271 39.25 13.77 8.45
C THR A 271 40.01 13.93 7.13
N MET A 272 39.39 13.58 5.99
CA MET A 272 40.00 13.72 4.66
C MET A 272 39.65 15.08 4.05
N ALA A 273 40.66 15.78 3.54
CA ALA A 273 40.52 17.14 3.00
C ALA A 273 40.34 17.16 1.48
N ARG A 274 40.79 16.13 0.75
CA ARG A 274 40.77 16.06 -0.73
C ARG A 274 40.29 14.69 -1.21
N TRP A 275 39.64 14.65 -2.37
CA TRP A 275 39.22 13.39 -3.01
C TRP A 275 40.41 12.47 -3.37
N SER A 276 41.61 13.03 -3.58
CA SER A 276 42.84 12.23 -3.71
C SER A 276 43.08 11.32 -2.51
N GLU A 277 42.76 11.74 -1.29
CA GLU A 277 42.99 10.94 -0.07
C GLU A 277 42.07 9.71 -0.01
N VAL A 278 40.88 9.79 -0.63
CA VAL A 278 39.98 8.64 -0.83
C VAL A 278 40.50 7.72 -1.94
N VAL A 279 41.13 8.27 -2.99
CA VAL A 279 41.77 7.49 -4.06
C VAL A 279 43.01 6.76 -3.54
N ASP A 280 43.88 7.44 -2.79
CA ASP A 280 45.11 6.89 -2.21
C ASP A 280 44.78 5.75 -1.23
N TRP A 281 43.66 5.86 -0.50
CA TRP A 281 43.08 4.78 0.30
C TRP A 281 42.52 3.62 -0.56
N ALA A 282 41.73 3.91 -1.59
CA ALA A 282 41.04 2.88 -2.36
C ALA A 282 41.98 2.08 -3.29
N VAL A 283 42.99 2.73 -3.91
CA VAL A 283 43.85 2.11 -4.93
C VAL A 283 44.49 0.78 -4.49
N PRO A 284 45.12 0.67 -3.29
CA PRO A 284 45.65 -0.60 -2.79
C PRO A 284 44.64 -1.75 -2.76
N HIS A 285 43.39 -1.48 -2.36
CA HIS A 285 42.33 -2.50 -2.26
C HIS A 285 41.86 -3.02 -3.64
N TYR A 286 42.01 -2.21 -4.70
CA TYR A 286 41.63 -2.58 -6.08
C TYR A 286 42.83 -2.99 -6.96
N ALA A 287 44.06 -2.95 -6.41
CA ALA A 287 45.32 -3.28 -7.09
C ALA A 287 45.93 -4.65 -6.71
N GLY A 288 45.14 -5.51 -6.05
CA GLY A 288 45.56 -6.85 -5.63
C GLY A 288 45.65 -7.88 -6.78
N ASP A 289 45.50 -9.16 -6.45
CA ASP A 289 45.49 -10.24 -7.44
C ASP A 289 44.27 -10.14 -8.37
N VAL A 290 44.56 -9.73 -9.60
CA VAL A 290 43.62 -9.57 -10.73
C VAL A 290 43.69 -10.72 -11.74
N SER A 291 44.14 -11.90 -11.32
CA SER A 291 44.15 -13.10 -12.17
C SER A 291 42.74 -13.53 -12.61
N LEU A 292 42.66 -14.14 -13.79
CA LEU A 292 41.44 -14.70 -14.37
C LEU A 292 41.61 -16.22 -14.55
N PRO A 293 40.58 -17.05 -14.30
CA PRO A 293 40.64 -18.48 -14.58
C PRO A 293 40.78 -18.73 -16.09
N ALA A 294 41.47 -19.81 -16.48
CA ALA A 294 41.84 -20.09 -17.86
C ALA A 294 40.64 -20.05 -18.83
N ASP A 295 39.52 -20.67 -18.45
CA ASP A 295 38.30 -20.72 -19.27
C ASP A 295 37.66 -19.34 -19.48
N PHE A 296 37.78 -18.43 -18.51
CA PHE A 296 37.27 -17.06 -18.63
C PHE A 296 38.21 -16.18 -19.45
N ALA A 297 39.53 -16.36 -19.29
CA ALA A 297 40.52 -15.76 -20.17
C ALA A 297 40.32 -16.20 -21.64
N ALA A 298 40.05 -17.49 -21.88
CA ALA A 298 39.76 -18.01 -23.21
C ALA A 298 38.46 -17.44 -23.82
N LYS A 299 37.42 -17.18 -23.02
CA LYS A 299 36.20 -16.48 -23.48
C LYS A 299 36.53 -15.05 -23.96
N LEU A 300 37.39 -14.33 -23.23
CA LEU A 300 37.85 -12.99 -23.65
C LEU A 300 38.72 -13.05 -24.91
N ASP A 301 39.62 -14.03 -25.03
CA ASP A 301 40.46 -14.19 -26.21
C ASP A 301 39.62 -14.54 -27.45
N ALA A 302 38.57 -15.35 -27.29
CA ALA A 302 37.58 -15.62 -28.34
C ALA A 302 36.78 -14.36 -28.73
N ILE A 303 36.43 -13.48 -27.77
CA ILE A 303 35.86 -12.15 -28.07
C ILE A 303 36.86 -11.31 -28.89
N ALA A 304 38.13 -11.26 -28.49
CA ALA A 304 39.15 -10.48 -29.19
C ALA A 304 39.38 -10.96 -30.64
N ALA A 305 39.32 -12.27 -30.88
CA ALA A 305 39.46 -12.88 -32.20
C ALA A 305 38.21 -12.72 -33.08
N ARG A 306 37.01 -12.87 -32.52
CA ARG A 306 35.74 -12.74 -33.25
C ARG A 306 35.39 -11.30 -33.59
N TRP A 307 35.77 -10.36 -32.73
CA TRP A 307 35.37 -8.96 -32.83
C TRP A 307 36.62 -8.06 -32.96
N PRO A 308 36.94 -7.57 -34.17
CA PRO A 308 38.17 -6.82 -34.41
C PRO A 308 38.10 -5.37 -33.89
N ARG A 309 36.91 -4.79 -33.76
CA ARG A 309 36.71 -3.40 -33.31
C ARG A 309 36.68 -3.31 -31.78
N PRO A 310 37.38 -2.33 -31.17
CA PRO A 310 37.30 -2.07 -29.72
C PRO A 310 35.87 -1.83 -29.22
N GLU A 311 35.01 -1.20 -30.03
CA GLU A 311 33.59 -0.95 -29.75
C GLU A 311 32.82 -2.25 -29.50
N ASP A 312 33.08 -3.28 -30.31
CA ASP A 312 32.41 -4.57 -30.20
C ASP A 312 32.95 -5.35 -29.00
N ARG A 313 34.28 -5.34 -28.80
CA ARG A 313 34.94 -5.98 -27.65
C ARG A 313 34.43 -5.43 -26.32
N LEU A 314 34.24 -4.12 -26.22
CA LEU A 314 33.68 -3.46 -25.04
C LEU A 314 32.28 -3.99 -24.72
N THR A 315 31.42 -4.11 -25.73
CA THR A 315 30.04 -4.61 -25.58
C THR A 315 30.00 -6.08 -25.20
N GLU A 316 30.74 -6.95 -25.88
CA GLU A 316 30.68 -8.39 -25.59
C GLU A 316 31.33 -8.73 -24.23
N ALA A 317 32.35 -7.99 -23.79
CA ALA A 317 32.90 -8.13 -22.44
C ALA A 317 31.94 -7.64 -21.35
N THR A 318 31.24 -6.53 -21.62
CA THR A 318 30.17 -6.01 -20.74
C THR A 318 29.06 -7.04 -20.60
N ARG A 319 28.53 -7.56 -21.72
CA ARG A 319 27.51 -8.60 -21.75
C ARG A 319 27.97 -9.89 -21.06
N LEU A 320 29.22 -10.31 -21.23
CA LEU A 320 29.76 -11.47 -20.50
C LEU A 320 29.69 -11.29 -18.98
N VAL A 321 30.07 -10.12 -18.44
CA VAL A 321 30.03 -9.89 -16.98
C VAL A 321 28.62 -9.57 -16.46
N GLN A 322 27.75 -8.97 -17.26
CA GLN A 322 26.35 -8.71 -16.91
C GLN A 322 25.51 -9.99 -16.96
N ASP A 323 25.55 -10.72 -18.08
CA ASP A 323 24.65 -11.84 -18.36
C ASP A 323 25.11 -13.18 -17.73
N THR A 324 26.40 -13.34 -17.34
CA THR A 324 26.90 -14.62 -16.76
C THR A 324 27.46 -14.56 -15.34
N ILE A 325 27.46 -13.40 -14.68
CA ILE A 325 27.86 -13.28 -13.26
C ILE A 325 26.70 -12.65 -12.51
N ARG A 326 26.05 -13.44 -11.63
CA ARG A 326 24.89 -12.99 -10.85
C ARG A 326 25.28 -11.89 -9.85
N TYR A 327 24.37 -10.97 -9.58
CA TYR A 327 24.55 -9.99 -8.50
C TYR A 327 24.12 -10.61 -7.17
N VAL A 328 24.96 -10.49 -6.13
CA VAL A 328 24.62 -10.80 -4.73
C VAL A 328 25.37 -9.80 -3.85
N GLY A 329 24.65 -9.04 -3.02
CA GLY A 329 25.23 -8.01 -2.15
C GLY A 329 25.77 -8.57 -0.84
N GLU A 330 26.87 -9.32 -0.88
CA GLU A 330 27.61 -9.75 0.33
C GLU A 330 28.39 -8.56 0.94
N GLU A 331 27.69 -7.54 1.45
CA GLU A 331 28.27 -6.27 1.95
C GLU A 331 28.78 -6.37 3.40
N MET A 332 29.45 -7.46 3.75
CA MET A 332 29.83 -7.80 5.12
C MET A 332 31.30 -7.48 5.47
N GLY A 333 31.51 -6.76 6.57
CA GLY A 333 32.84 -6.51 7.14
C GLY A 333 33.69 -5.61 6.25
N GLU A 334 34.95 -5.97 6.01
CA GLU A 334 35.79 -5.28 4.99
C GLU A 334 35.21 -5.46 3.58
N GLY A 335 34.44 -6.53 3.38
CA GLY A 335 33.66 -6.82 2.18
C GLY A 335 32.50 -5.86 1.90
N SER A 336 32.29 -4.80 2.69
CA SER A 336 31.45 -3.66 2.28
C SER A 336 32.17 -2.68 1.34
N TYR A 337 33.51 -2.70 1.28
CA TYR A 337 34.32 -1.72 0.51
C TYR A 337 35.42 -2.33 -0.35
N VAL A 338 35.99 -3.46 0.08
CA VAL A 338 37.08 -4.17 -0.60
C VAL A 338 36.49 -5.22 -1.57
N PRO A 339 36.87 -5.25 -2.86
CA PRO A 339 36.39 -6.25 -3.80
C PRO A 339 37.07 -7.61 -3.59
N ARG A 340 36.35 -8.69 -3.89
CA ARG A 340 36.87 -10.05 -4.03
C ARG A 340 37.73 -10.16 -5.30
N ARG A 341 38.69 -11.08 -5.28
CA ARG A 341 39.59 -11.33 -6.43
C ARG A 341 38.77 -11.83 -7.64
N PRO A 342 39.01 -11.33 -8.87
CA PRO A 342 38.25 -11.72 -10.06
C PRO A 342 38.16 -13.24 -10.29
N ALA A 343 39.21 -14.00 -9.96
CA ALA A 343 39.21 -15.45 -10.01
C ALA A 343 38.09 -16.10 -9.17
N LEU A 344 37.85 -15.62 -7.95
CA LEU A 344 36.84 -16.15 -7.04
C LEU A 344 35.41 -15.78 -7.49
N VAL A 345 35.24 -14.57 -8.04
CA VAL A 345 33.96 -14.08 -8.59
C VAL A 345 33.53 -14.93 -9.79
N VAL A 346 34.50 -15.29 -10.65
CA VAL A 346 34.27 -16.19 -11.80
C VAL A 346 34.05 -17.64 -11.35
N GLU A 347 34.79 -18.13 -10.37
CA GLU A 347 34.66 -19.49 -9.81
C GLU A 347 33.25 -19.71 -9.20
N ARG A 348 32.73 -18.73 -8.46
CA ARG A 348 31.39 -18.78 -7.84
C ARG A 348 30.25 -18.43 -8.81
N GLY A 349 30.54 -17.74 -9.91
CA GLY A 349 29.53 -17.25 -10.85
C GLY A 349 28.67 -16.09 -10.32
N TYR A 350 29.06 -15.46 -9.21
CA TYR A 350 28.35 -14.32 -8.61
C TYR A 350 29.30 -13.36 -7.88
N GLY A 351 28.84 -12.12 -7.67
CA GLY A 351 29.52 -11.11 -6.86
C GLY A 351 28.70 -9.83 -6.71
N ASP A 352 29.17 -8.90 -5.89
CA ASP A 352 28.53 -7.60 -5.66
C ASP A 352 28.94 -6.54 -6.71
N CYS A 353 28.72 -5.25 -6.41
CA CYS A 353 29.01 -4.14 -7.32
C CYS A 353 30.51 -3.95 -7.59
N LYS A 354 31.32 -3.95 -6.53
CA LYS A 354 32.78 -3.77 -6.57
C LYS A 354 33.47 -4.99 -7.16
N ASP A 355 32.96 -6.19 -6.87
CA ASP A 355 33.39 -7.45 -7.50
C ASP A 355 33.20 -7.43 -9.02
N LYS A 356 31.97 -7.16 -9.48
CA LYS A 356 31.62 -7.16 -10.91
C LYS A 356 32.28 -5.99 -11.65
N ALA A 357 32.44 -4.82 -11.02
CA ALA A 357 33.17 -3.69 -11.59
C ALA A 357 34.68 -3.97 -11.72
N LEU A 358 35.33 -4.59 -10.73
CA LEU A 358 36.73 -4.99 -10.84
C LEU A 358 36.93 -6.05 -11.93
N LEU A 359 36.08 -7.10 -11.97
CA LEU A 359 36.12 -8.13 -13.00
C LEU A 359 35.96 -7.55 -14.41
N LEU A 360 34.98 -6.67 -14.63
CA LEU A 360 34.77 -6.02 -15.93
C LEU A 360 35.94 -5.11 -16.31
N ALA A 361 36.49 -4.32 -15.38
CA ALA A 361 37.65 -3.48 -15.66
C ALA A 361 38.90 -4.31 -16.01
N VAL A 362 39.12 -5.45 -15.36
CA VAL A 362 40.20 -6.40 -15.69
C VAL A 362 39.98 -7.02 -17.08
N ALA A 363 38.75 -7.44 -17.39
CA ALA A 363 38.39 -8.00 -18.70
C ALA A 363 38.60 -7.01 -19.85
N LEU A 364 38.15 -5.76 -19.69
CA LEU A 364 38.34 -4.69 -20.68
C LEU A 364 39.82 -4.36 -20.90
N ARG A 365 40.64 -4.30 -19.83
CA ARG A 365 42.09 -4.10 -19.96
C ARG A 365 42.78 -5.23 -20.72
N ARG A 366 42.38 -6.50 -20.53
CA ARG A 366 42.88 -7.64 -21.35
C ARG A 366 42.57 -7.45 -22.84
N LEU A 367 41.43 -6.85 -23.17
CA LEU A 367 40.98 -6.59 -24.55
C LEU A 367 41.59 -5.32 -25.18
N GLY A 368 42.47 -4.62 -24.47
CA GLY A 368 43.17 -3.42 -24.95
C GLY A 368 42.41 -2.10 -24.74
N ILE A 369 41.47 -2.06 -23.79
CA ILE A 369 40.64 -0.88 -23.48
C ILE A 369 41.08 -0.30 -22.12
N ASP A 370 41.32 1.01 -22.05
CA ASP A 370 41.55 1.69 -20.75
C ASP A 370 40.27 1.58 -19.91
N ALA A 371 40.35 0.89 -18.78
CA ALA A 371 39.22 0.66 -17.90
C ALA A 371 39.66 0.58 -16.43
N VAL A 372 38.99 1.34 -15.57
CA VAL A 372 39.19 1.34 -14.11
C VAL A 372 37.85 1.38 -13.37
N PRO A 373 37.73 0.73 -12.19
CA PRO A 373 36.59 0.92 -11.30
C PRO A 373 36.49 2.39 -10.83
N ALA A 374 35.28 2.83 -10.49
CA ALA A 374 35.01 4.17 -9.99
C ALA A 374 33.87 4.15 -8.96
N LEU A 375 34.09 4.83 -7.84
CA LEU A 375 33.10 4.97 -6.77
C LEU A 375 32.01 5.97 -7.18
N VAL A 376 30.73 5.65 -6.92
CA VAL A 376 29.56 6.49 -7.23
C VAL A 376 28.55 6.46 -6.08
N SER A 377 27.55 7.33 -6.13
CA SER A 377 26.42 7.30 -5.18
C SER A 377 25.09 7.35 -5.92
N THR A 378 24.28 6.32 -5.73
CA THR A 378 22.99 6.10 -6.40
C THR A 378 21.93 7.14 -6.03
N ARG A 379 22.03 7.76 -4.84
CA ARG A 379 21.04 8.72 -4.31
C ARG A 379 21.54 10.18 -4.34
N PRO A 380 22.49 10.62 -3.48
CA PRO A 380 23.04 11.98 -3.50
C PRO A 380 24.17 12.22 -4.52
N GLY A 381 24.39 11.34 -5.51
CA GLY A 381 25.53 11.46 -6.44
C GLY A 381 25.66 12.77 -7.24
N TYR A 382 24.59 13.56 -7.35
CA TYR A 382 24.61 14.92 -7.92
C TYR A 382 25.02 16.03 -6.92
N ASP A 383 24.98 15.76 -5.60
CA ASP A 383 25.45 16.63 -4.50
C ASP A 383 26.91 16.32 -4.11
N LEU A 384 27.56 15.33 -4.74
CA LEU A 384 28.94 14.90 -4.42
C LEU A 384 29.99 16.03 -4.49
N THR A 385 29.83 17.04 -5.34
CA THR A 385 30.73 18.22 -5.35
C THR A 385 30.61 19.04 -4.06
N GLU A 386 29.42 19.11 -3.50
CA GLU A 386 29.10 19.83 -2.27
C GLU A 386 29.45 19.02 -1.02
N ARG A 387 29.71 17.71 -1.13
CA ARG A 387 30.10 16.85 0.01
C ARG A 387 31.58 16.96 0.38
N LEU A 388 31.91 16.59 1.62
CA LEU A 388 33.31 16.41 2.03
C LEU A 388 33.86 15.07 1.49
N PRO A 389 35.15 14.99 1.15
CA PRO A 389 35.81 13.75 0.79
C PRO A 389 35.67 12.68 1.87
N SER A 390 35.15 11.51 1.51
CA SER A 390 34.88 10.41 2.43
C SER A 390 34.61 9.12 1.64
N PRO A 391 35.07 7.94 2.09
CA PRO A 391 34.57 6.65 1.60
C PRO A 391 33.05 6.52 1.73
N LEU A 392 32.47 7.03 2.83
CA LEU A 392 31.03 7.01 3.12
C LEU A 392 30.22 8.02 2.28
N ALA A 393 30.84 8.72 1.32
CA ALA A 393 30.12 9.53 0.35
C ALA A 393 29.57 8.69 -0.82
N PHE A 394 30.02 7.44 -0.95
CA PHE A 394 29.70 6.52 -2.05
C PHE A 394 28.89 5.33 -1.53
N ASP A 395 28.10 4.71 -2.41
CA ASP A 395 27.23 3.57 -2.09
C ASP A 395 27.17 2.49 -3.19
N HIS A 396 27.89 2.69 -4.31
CA HIS A 396 27.93 1.77 -5.44
C HIS A 396 29.24 1.94 -6.25
N VAL A 397 29.59 0.97 -7.11
CA VAL A 397 30.83 0.99 -7.90
C VAL A 397 30.54 0.61 -9.36
N VAL A 398 31.06 1.41 -10.29
CA VAL A 398 30.91 1.23 -11.76
C VAL A 398 32.27 1.19 -12.44
N VAL A 399 32.31 0.96 -13.76
CA VAL A 399 33.54 1.01 -14.57
C VAL A 399 33.58 2.29 -15.41
N ARG A 400 34.68 3.05 -15.28
CA ARG A 400 35.08 4.08 -16.24
C ARG A 400 35.87 3.41 -17.36
N ALA A 401 35.37 3.43 -18.59
CA ALA A 401 36.09 2.92 -19.77
C ALA A 401 36.36 4.06 -20.76
N ALA A 402 37.54 4.08 -21.40
CA ALA A 402 37.88 5.03 -22.45
C ALA A 402 38.12 4.34 -23.79
N LEU A 403 37.44 4.85 -24.83
CA LEU A 403 37.40 4.28 -26.17
C LEU A 403 37.56 5.39 -27.20
N GLY A 404 38.60 5.33 -28.04
CA GLY A 404 38.88 6.39 -29.03
C GLY A 404 39.11 7.79 -28.41
N GLY A 405 39.49 7.86 -27.13
CA GLY A 405 39.60 9.10 -26.36
C GLY A 405 38.30 9.60 -25.70
N GLN A 406 37.16 8.97 -25.98
CA GLN A 406 35.87 9.27 -25.33
C GLN A 406 35.67 8.36 -24.12
N VAL A 407 35.11 8.91 -23.03
CA VAL A 407 34.82 8.15 -21.80
C VAL A 407 33.36 7.69 -21.80
N THR A 408 33.14 6.42 -21.45
CA THR A 408 31.83 5.87 -21.12
C THR A 408 31.84 5.26 -19.72
N TRP A 409 30.68 5.23 -19.09
CA TRP A 409 30.46 4.74 -17.73
C TRP A 409 29.57 3.51 -17.79
N ILE A 410 30.09 2.36 -17.39
CA ILE A 410 29.43 1.06 -17.54
C ILE A 410 29.10 0.53 -16.14
N ASP A 411 27.82 0.29 -15.88
CA ASP A 411 27.40 -0.38 -14.65
C ASP A 411 27.50 -1.90 -14.84
N ALA A 412 28.37 -2.55 -14.09
CA ALA A 412 28.57 -3.99 -14.19
C ALA A 412 27.42 -4.80 -13.55
N THR A 413 26.55 -4.16 -12.75
CA THR A 413 25.38 -4.78 -12.11
C THR A 413 24.07 -4.53 -12.85
N ALA A 414 24.07 -3.66 -13.86
CA ALA A 414 22.97 -3.59 -14.82
C ALA A 414 22.85 -4.93 -15.58
N SER A 415 21.63 -5.28 -15.97
CA SER A 415 21.34 -6.50 -16.74
C SER A 415 20.65 -6.15 -18.05
N TYR A 416 20.76 -7.03 -19.05
CA TYR A 416 20.04 -6.91 -20.32
C TYR A 416 20.31 -5.63 -21.12
N GLN A 417 21.47 -4.98 -20.94
CA GLN A 417 21.80 -3.79 -21.71
C GLN A 417 21.94 -4.08 -23.22
N GLY A 418 21.41 -3.17 -24.03
CA GLY A 418 21.51 -3.15 -25.48
C GLY A 418 22.37 -2.01 -26.01
N GLY A 419 22.66 -2.05 -27.32
CA GLY A 419 23.59 -1.16 -28.01
C GLY A 419 24.96 -1.80 -28.21
N ARG A 420 25.80 -1.17 -29.04
CA ARG A 420 27.20 -1.56 -29.27
C ARG A 420 28.16 -0.38 -29.06
N GLY A 421 29.32 -0.62 -28.46
CA GLY A 421 30.31 0.41 -28.14
C GLY A 421 29.71 1.59 -27.36
N LEU A 422 29.93 2.81 -27.85
CA LEU A 422 29.41 4.05 -27.28
C LEU A 422 27.90 4.28 -27.54
N ALA A 423 27.19 3.28 -28.07
CA ALA A 423 25.72 3.23 -28.10
C ALA A 423 25.10 2.39 -26.96
N LEU A 424 25.91 1.75 -26.11
CA LEU A 424 25.45 1.31 -24.78
C LEU A 424 24.95 2.52 -23.98
N VAL A 425 23.96 2.32 -23.10
CA VAL A 425 23.41 3.37 -22.25
C VAL A 425 24.35 3.60 -21.05
N PRO A 426 24.98 4.78 -20.91
CA PRO A 426 25.91 5.03 -19.81
C PRO A 426 25.20 5.08 -18.46
N ALA A 427 25.88 4.56 -17.44
CA ALA A 427 25.56 4.85 -16.05
C ALA A 427 25.58 6.37 -15.81
N SER A 428 24.67 6.87 -14.96
CA SER A 428 24.68 8.29 -14.60
C SER A 428 24.12 8.48 -13.20
N PHE A 429 25.06 8.72 -12.29
CA PHE A 429 24.87 8.99 -10.88
C PHE A 429 25.40 10.40 -10.54
N GLY A 430 25.40 11.32 -11.51
CA GLY A 430 25.97 12.66 -11.37
C GLY A 430 27.49 12.67 -11.50
N TYR A 431 28.19 12.27 -10.44
CA TYR A 431 29.65 12.25 -10.37
C TYR A 431 30.20 10.89 -9.94
N ALA A 432 31.43 10.60 -10.35
CA ALA A 432 32.18 9.39 -10.01
C ALA A 432 33.61 9.72 -9.58
N LEU A 433 34.23 8.86 -8.77
CA LEU A 433 35.65 8.95 -8.39
C LEU A 433 36.44 7.74 -8.93
N PRO A 434 37.17 7.88 -10.05
CA PRO A 434 37.97 6.80 -10.62
C PRO A 434 39.10 6.32 -9.70
N ILE A 435 39.16 5.01 -9.47
CA ILE A 435 40.16 4.38 -8.62
C ILE A 435 41.44 4.14 -9.45
N ARG A 436 42.27 5.16 -9.58
CA ARG A 436 43.57 5.10 -10.26
C ARG A 436 44.59 6.05 -9.64
N ALA A 437 45.86 5.66 -9.63
CA ALA A 437 46.96 6.49 -9.13
C ALA A 437 46.97 7.87 -9.82
N GLY A 438 47.08 8.93 -9.02
CA GLY A 438 47.09 10.32 -9.50
C GLY A 438 45.72 10.94 -9.79
N GLN A 439 44.60 10.24 -9.58
CA GLN A 439 43.28 10.87 -9.61
C GLN A 439 43.10 11.82 -8.41
N THR A 440 42.75 13.07 -8.65
CA THR A 440 42.63 14.12 -7.61
C THR A 440 41.21 14.66 -7.40
N ALA A 441 40.30 14.41 -8.34
CA ALA A 441 38.96 15.00 -8.38
C ALA A 441 37.91 14.02 -8.92
N LEU A 442 36.65 14.37 -8.69
CA LEU A 442 35.47 13.73 -9.28
C LEU A 442 35.41 13.98 -10.80
N GLU A 443 34.93 13.00 -11.56
CA GLU A 443 34.58 13.12 -12.98
C GLU A 443 33.05 13.10 -13.15
N GLU A 444 32.52 13.94 -14.05
CA GLU A 444 31.07 14.09 -14.31
C GLU A 444 30.56 13.00 -15.29
N MET A 445 29.45 12.35 -14.96
CA MET A 445 28.92 11.19 -15.69
C MET A 445 28.01 11.60 -16.86
N LYS A 446 28.64 11.90 -18.01
CA LYS A 446 28.00 12.39 -19.26
C LYS A 446 27.43 11.28 -20.16
N GLY A 447 26.74 11.69 -21.22
CA GLY A 447 26.25 10.82 -22.31
C GLY A 447 24.90 10.14 -22.07
N ARG A 448 24.44 9.95 -20.83
CA ARG A 448 23.14 9.28 -20.60
C ARG A 448 21.94 10.02 -21.18
N GLY A 449 21.94 11.35 -21.28
CA GLY A 449 20.83 12.10 -21.89
C GLY A 449 20.56 11.70 -23.34
N GLU A 450 21.63 11.60 -24.14
CA GLU A 450 21.61 11.18 -25.55
C GLU A 450 21.19 9.71 -25.74
N ARG A 451 21.27 8.90 -24.67
CA ARG A 451 20.98 7.45 -24.67
C ARG A 451 19.78 7.06 -23.81
N ALA A 452 19.11 8.01 -23.15
CA ALA A 452 17.95 7.75 -22.30
C ALA A 452 16.79 7.13 -23.09
N GLY A 453 16.67 7.54 -24.36
CA GLY A 453 15.71 7.01 -25.31
C GLY A 453 14.27 7.43 -25.03
N ALA A 454 13.33 6.80 -25.73
CA ALA A 454 11.92 7.15 -25.69
C ALA A 454 11.03 5.92 -25.51
N MET A 455 9.85 6.15 -24.95
CA MET A 455 8.69 5.24 -25.08
C MET A 455 7.71 5.90 -26.04
N VAL A 456 7.47 5.26 -27.19
CA VAL A 456 6.50 5.70 -28.20
C VAL A 456 5.38 4.67 -28.30
N VAL A 457 4.14 5.09 -28.09
CA VAL A 457 2.93 4.27 -28.24
C VAL A 457 2.14 4.77 -29.45
N VAL A 458 1.56 3.84 -30.22
CA VAL A 458 0.53 4.14 -31.21
C VAL A 458 -0.67 3.22 -30.98
N GLU A 459 -1.77 3.78 -30.45
CA GLU A 459 -3.08 3.12 -30.37
C GLU A 459 -3.89 3.45 -31.64
N ARG A 460 -4.48 2.44 -32.28
CA ARG A 460 -5.31 2.58 -33.48
C ARG A 460 -6.67 1.94 -33.26
N PHE A 461 -7.70 2.77 -33.13
CA PHE A 461 -9.09 2.40 -32.94
C PHE A 461 -9.83 2.46 -34.29
N ALA A 462 -10.39 1.34 -34.74
CA ALA A 462 -11.25 1.28 -35.91
C ALA A 462 -12.64 0.75 -35.51
N VAL A 463 -13.67 1.58 -35.66
CA VAL A 463 -15.05 1.30 -35.26
C VAL A 463 -15.98 1.18 -36.47
N ASP A 464 -16.72 0.07 -36.55
CA ASP A 464 -17.72 -0.23 -37.57
C ASP A 464 -18.92 -0.95 -36.94
N GLU A 465 -19.93 -0.18 -36.53
CA GLU A 465 -21.15 -0.68 -35.90
C GLU A 465 -21.93 -1.71 -36.75
N ALA A 466 -21.70 -1.75 -38.06
CA ALA A 466 -22.36 -2.71 -38.95
C ALA A 466 -21.65 -4.08 -38.99
N ALA A 467 -20.38 -4.15 -38.58
CA ALA A 467 -19.59 -5.37 -38.58
C ALA A 467 -19.86 -6.26 -37.34
N ALA A 468 -19.53 -7.55 -37.45
CA ALA A 468 -19.59 -8.49 -36.31
C ALA A 468 -18.52 -8.17 -35.24
N THR A 469 -17.38 -7.64 -35.67
CA THR A 469 -16.35 -7.02 -34.83
C THR A 469 -16.55 -5.51 -34.93
N ALA A 470 -17.17 -4.91 -33.91
CA ALA A 470 -17.57 -3.50 -33.95
C ALA A 470 -16.45 -2.53 -33.58
N LEU A 471 -15.42 -3.01 -32.87
CA LEU A 471 -14.17 -2.29 -32.62
C LEU A 471 -12.97 -3.23 -32.81
N THR A 472 -11.96 -2.77 -33.54
CA THR A 472 -10.60 -3.32 -33.53
C THR A 472 -9.67 -2.28 -32.93
N LEU A 473 -8.79 -2.72 -32.02
CA LEU A 473 -7.75 -1.90 -31.40
C LEU A 473 -6.38 -2.55 -31.64
N ALA A 474 -5.54 -1.92 -32.46
CA ALA A 474 -4.14 -2.31 -32.62
C ALA A 474 -3.25 -1.36 -31.81
N VAL A 475 -2.27 -1.89 -31.08
CA VAL A 475 -1.32 -1.11 -30.28
C VAL A 475 0.10 -1.51 -30.66
N GLU A 476 0.95 -0.51 -30.93
CA GLU A 476 2.39 -0.69 -31.07
C GLU A 476 3.09 0.16 -30.01
N THR A 477 3.87 -0.48 -29.14
CA THR A 477 4.72 0.19 -28.15
C THR A 477 6.18 -0.03 -28.50
N ARG A 478 6.91 1.03 -28.84
CA ARG A 478 8.33 1.03 -29.16
C ARG A 478 9.13 1.73 -28.08
N TYR A 479 10.02 0.99 -27.43
CA TYR A 479 11.03 1.49 -26.51
C TYR A 479 12.38 1.60 -27.23
N THR A 480 13.18 2.62 -26.88
CA THR A 480 14.55 2.80 -27.40
C THR A 480 15.53 3.12 -26.26
N GLY A 481 16.82 2.80 -26.45
CA GLY A 481 17.90 3.17 -25.52
C GLY A 481 17.63 2.71 -24.08
N GLY A 482 17.78 3.61 -23.10
CA GLY A 482 17.52 3.32 -21.69
C GLY A 482 16.09 2.82 -21.39
N GLN A 483 15.09 3.21 -22.18
CA GLN A 483 13.74 2.64 -22.08
C GLN A 483 13.68 1.20 -22.62
N ALA A 484 14.48 0.87 -23.65
CA ALA A 484 14.58 -0.49 -24.18
C ALA A 484 15.33 -1.43 -23.23
N ASP A 485 16.39 -0.97 -22.57
CA ASP A 485 17.06 -1.71 -21.49
C ASP A 485 16.07 -2.05 -20.35
N TYR A 486 15.30 -1.06 -19.90
CA TYR A 486 14.25 -1.25 -18.88
C TYR A 486 13.17 -2.24 -19.34
N ALA A 487 12.65 -2.09 -20.56
CA ALA A 487 11.67 -3.01 -21.13
C ALA A 487 12.22 -4.43 -21.23
N ARG A 488 13.46 -4.62 -21.69
CA ARG A 488 14.12 -5.94 -21.80
C ARG A 488 14.27 -6.60 -20.41
N SER A 489 14.66 -5.84 -19.39
CA SER A 489 14.77 -6.33 -18.02
C SER A 489 13.40 -6.67 -17.37
N ARG A 490 12.33 -5.97 -17.75
CA ARG A 490 10.95 -6.34 -17.35
C ARG A 490 10.51 -7.63 -18.05
N ASN A 491 10.75 -7.71 -19.36
CA ASN A 491 10.30 -8.83 -20.18
C ASN A 491 11.03 -10.14 -19.84
N ALA A 492 12.26 -10.07 -19.34
CA ALA A 492 13.03 -11.22 -18.87
C ALA A 492 12.55 -11.77 -17.51
N SER A 493 11.80 -11.00 -16.72
CA SER A 493 11.30 -11.41 -15.39
C SER A 493 9.81 -11.73 -15.35
N GLN A 494 9.09 -11.65 -16.48
CA GLN A 494 7.64 -11.89 -16.57
C GLN A 494 7.28 -12.71 -17.82
N PRO A 495 6.57 -13.85 -17.70
CA PRO A 495 6.07 -14.60 -18.85
C PRO A 495 5.28 -13.71 -19.82
N VAL A 496 5.47 -13.91 -21.13
CA VAL A 496 4.80 -13.08 -22.15
C VAL A 496 3.26 -13.19 -22.06
N ALA A 497 2.73 -14.35 -21.66
CA ALA A 497 1.31 -14.55 -21.42
C ALA A 497 0.78 -13.72 -20.23
N ASP A 498 1.56 -13.56 -19.15
CA ASP A 498 1.18 -12.71 -18.02
C ASP A 498 1.19 -11.23 -18.39
N GLN A 499 2.14 -10.82 -19.25
CA GLN A 499 2.18 -9.47 -19.82
C GLN A 499 0.97 -9.20 -20.75
N ALA A 500 0.66 -10.14 -21.64
CA ALA A 500 -0.49 -10.07 -22.54
C ALA A 500 -1.81 -9.96 -21.76
N ARG A 501 -2.00 -10.79 -20.72
CA ARG A 501 -3.17 -10.73 -19.83
C ARG A 501 -3.24 -9.40 -19.07
N ALA A 502 -2.14 -8.92 -18.49
CA ALA A 502 -2.11 -7.64 -17.77
C ALA A 502 -2.42 -6.43 -18.67
N ASN A 503 -1.94 -6.44 -19.92
CA ASN A 503 -2.26 -5.42 -20.91
C ASN A 503 -3.73 -5.52 -21.36
N LEU A 504 -4.24 -6.74 -21.62
CA LEU A 504 -5.65 -6.96 -21.93
C LEU A 504 -6.57 -6.47 -20.81
N GLU A 505 -6.27 -6.78 -19.54
CA GLU A 505 -7.00 -6.27 -18.37
C GLU A 505 -6.95 -4.75 -18.25
N PHE A 506 -5.83 -4.11 -18.61
CA PHE A 506 -5.71 -2.66 -18.67
C PHE A 506 -6.65 -2.04 -19.72
N TYR A 507 -6.81 -2.69 -20.88
CA TYR A 507 -7.77 -2.25 -21.90
C TYR A 507 -9.22 -2.61 -21.58
N GLN A 508 -9.50 -3.79 -21.01
CA GLN A 508 -10.85 -4.23 -20.61
C GLN A 508 -11.51 -3.33 -19.57
N LYS A 509 -10.73 -2.58 -18.76
CA LYS A 509 -11.25 -1.53 -17.85
C LYS A 509 -11.94 -0.37 -18.60
N ARG A 510 -11.56 -0.13 -19.86
CA ARG A 510 -12.19 0.85 -20.77
C ARG A 510 -13.17 0.18 -21.75
N PHE A 511 -12.89 -1.06 -22.16
CA PHE A 511 -13.66 -1.80 -23.17
C PHE A 511 -14.07 -3.19 -22.65
N PRO A 512 -15.13 -3.31 -21.83
CA PRO A 512 -15.53 -4.58 -21.25
C PRO A 512 -15.91 -5.62 -22.31
N GLY A 513 -15.33 -6.82 -22.22
CA GLY A 513 -15.50 -7.90 -23.22
C GLY A 513 -14.55 -7.83 -24.41
N LEU A 514 -13.56 -6.93 -24.41
CA LEU A 514 -12.47 -6.92 -25.39
C LEU A 514 -11.63 -8.21 -25.24
N VAL A 515 -11.21 -8.79 -26.36
CA VAL A 515 -10.37 -10.00 -26.40
C VAL A 515 -9.09 -9.77 -27.19
N GLU A 516 -8.02 -10.50 -26.86
CA GLU A 516 -6.82 -10.60 -27.70
C GLU A 516 -7.18 -11.38 -28.98
N SER A 517 -6.83 -10.81 -30.14
CA SER A 517 -7.12 -11.40 -31.46
C SER A 517 -5.87 -11.81 -32.22
N VAL A 518 -4.72 -11.26 -31.85
CA VAL A 518 -3.38 -11.70 -32.25
C VAL A 518 -2.51 -11.71 -30.99
N PRO A 519 -1.84 -12.84 -30.65
CA PRO A 519 -0.99 -12.92 -29.47
C PRO A 519 0.11 -11.84 -29.43
N LEU A 520 0.32 -11.23 -28.27
CA LEU A 520 1.38 -10.25 -27.99
C LEU A 520 2.73 -10.66 -28.61
N ALA A 521 3.18 -9.89 -29.60
CA ALA A 521 4.45 -10.08 -30.27
C ALA A 521 5.51 -9.11 -29.74
N ILE A 522 6.46 -9.62 -28.95
CA ILE A 522 7.63 -8.86 -28.48
C ILE A 522 8.80 -9.10 -29.45
N ARG A 523 9.40 -8.02 -29.95
CA ARG A 523 10.57 -8.01 -30.84
C ARG A 523 11.68 -7.22 -30.18
N ASP A 524 12.86 -7.82 -30.03
CA ASP A 524 14.02 -7.18 -29.40
C ASP A 524 15.20 -7.13 -30.38
N ASP A 525 15.61 -5.92 -30.73
CA ASP A 525 16.91 -5.64 -31.34
C ASP A 525 17.86 -5.14 -30.24
N ARG A 526 18.57 -6.08 -29.62
CA ARG A 526 19.54 -5.78 -28.55
C ARG A 526 20.76 -5.01 -29.07
N ASP A 527 21.07 -5.02 -30.37
CA ASP A 527 22.25 -4.32 -30.91
C ASP A 527 21.94 -2.89 -31.38
N GLY A 528 20.74 -2.64 -31.94
CA GLY A 528 20.19 -1.29 -32.15
C GLY A 528 19.58 -0.66 -30.89
N ASN A 529 19.45 -1.44 -29.81
CA ASN A 529 18.75 -1.14 -28.57
C ASN A 529 17.30 -0.64 -28.72
N VAL A 530 16.47 -1.51 -29.30
CA VAL A 530 15.04 -1.28 -29.51
C VAL A 530 14.25 -2.48 -29.04
N VAL A 531 13.19 -2.25 -28.27
CA VAL A 531 12.17 -3.27 -27.98
C VAL A 531 10.84 -2.78 -28.53
N THR A 532 10.18 -3.56 -29.38
CA THR A 532 8.84 -3.28 -29.90
C THR A 532 7.87 -4.36 -29.43
N MET A 533 6.79 -3.96 -28.77
CA MET A 533 5.63 -4.79 -28.46
C MET A 533 4.51 -4.46 -29.46
N VAL A 534 3.88 -5.48 -30.02
CA VAL A 534 2.72 -5.34 -30.92
C VAL A 534 1.57 -6.18 -30.38
N GLU A 535 0.43 -5.55 -30.20
CA GLU A 535 -0.79 -6.09 -29.59
C GLU A 535 -1.97 -5.84 -30.54
N THR A 536 -2.92 -6.75 -30.64
CA THR A 536 -4.15 -6.51 -31.40
C THR A 536 -5.36 -7.16 -30.73
N TYR A 537 -6.38 -6.35 -30.53
CA TYR A 537 -7.58 -6.66 -29.78
C TYR A 537 -8.83 -6.43 -30.61
N THR A 538 -9.90 -7.18 -30.32
CA THR A 538 -11.21 -7.01 -30.95
C THR A 538 -12.34 -7.02 -29.93
N LEU A 539 -13.41 -6.28 -30.23
CA LEU A 539 -14.65 -6.27 -29.46
C LEU A 539 -15.80 -6.72 -30.37
N SER A 540 -16.54 -7.73 -29.95
CA SER A 540 -17.73 -8.18 -30.69
C SER A 540 -18.83 -7.12 -30.63
N LYS A 541 -19.69 -7.08 -31.65
CA LYS A 541 -20.81 -6.13 -31.71
C LYS A 541 -21.69 -6.16 -30.45
N ALA A 542 -22.05 -7.35 -29.98
CA ALA A 542 -22.86 -7.51 -28.78
C ALA A 542 -22.18 -6.95 -27.51
N ALA A 543 -20.86 -7.06 -27.38
CA ALA A 543 -20.11 -6.49 -26.26
C ALA A 543 -19.96 -4.95 -26.39
N PHE A 544 -19.71 -4.45 -27.60
CA PHE A 544 -19.65 -3.02 -27.92
C PHE A 544 -20.99 -2.30 -27.65
N GLU A 545 -22.11 -2.92 -28.03
CA GLU A 545 -23.47 -2.44 -27.75
C GLU A 545 -23.80 -2.52 -26.25
N LYS A 546 -23.54 -3.66 -25.59
CA LYS A 546 -23.77 -3.85 -24.14
C LYS A 546 -22.96 -2.86 -23.30
N GLY A 547 -21.71 -2.59 -23.68
CA GLY A 547 -20.84 -1.61 -23.04
C GLY A 547 -21.13 -0.15 -23.42
N LYS A 548 -22.04 0.09 -24.39
CA LYS A 548 -22.37 1.41 -24.95
C LYS A 548 -21.15 2.20 -25.45
N ILE A 549 -20.16 1.50 -26.01
CA ILE A 549 -18.84 2.08 -26.32
C ILE A 549 -18.93 3.25 -27.32
N LEU A 550 -19.94 3.28 -28.20
CA LEU A 550 -20.22 4.41 -29.08
C LEU A 550 -20.69 5.68 -28.34
N ALA A 551 -21.42 5.51 -27.25
CA ALA A 551 -22.01 6.60 -26.49
C ALA A 551 -20.99 7.32 -25.60
N ASP A 552 -19.99 6.58 -25.10
CA ASP A 552 -18.98 7.08 -24.17
C ASP A 552 -17.58 6.49 -24.54
N LEU A 553 -17.07 6.79 -25.75
CA LEU A 553 -15.81 6.23 -26.25
C LEU A 553 -14.60 6.89 -25.56
N VAL A 554 -14.03 6.24 -24.55
CA VAL A 554 -12.91 6.79 -23.75
C VAL A 554 -11.54 6.45 -24.36
N THR A 555 -10.87 7.46 -24.90
CA THR A 555 -9.44 7.43 -25.21
C THR A 555 -8.61 7.88 -24.00
N SER A 556 -7.36 7.43 -23.86
CA SER A 556 -6.49 7.91 -22.77
C SER A 556 -5.00 7.87 -23.11
N ALA A 557 -4.35 9.03 -23.01
CA ALA A 557 -2.91 9.22 -23.17
C ALA A 557 -2.13 8.79 -21.91
N TYR A 558 -2.28 7.53 -21.51
CA TYR A 558 -1.75 6.98 -20.26
C TYR A 558 -0.21 7.02 -20.13
N THR A 559 0.54 7.18 -21.22
CA THR A 559 2.01 7.31 -21.16
C THR A 559 2.46 8.63 -20.54
N VAL A 560 1.72 9.72 -20.73
CA VAL A 560 2.08 11.07 -20.26
C VAL A 560 1.40 11.44 -18.94
N ALA A 561 0.33 10.74 -18.56
CA ALA A 561 -0.40 10.92 -17.30
C ALA A 561 0.41 10.46 -16.07
N ASP A 562 0.13 11.06 -14.92
CA ASP A 562 0.68 10.70 -13.59
C ASP A 562 2.23 10.68 -13.49
N ILE A 563 2.92 11.43 -14.35
CA ILE A 563 4.40 11.52 -14.42
C ILE A 563 4.98 12.67 -13.59
N LEU A 564 4.26 13.77 -13.43
CA LEU A 564 4.72 14.96 -12.71
C LEU A 564 4.22 14.95 -11.25
N PRO A 565 4.95 15.58 -10.31
CA PRO A 565 4.50 15.68 -8.93
C PRO A 565 3.14 16.37 -8.80
N ALA A 566 2.24 15.75 -8.05
CA ALA A 566 0.91 16.30 -7.80
C ALA A 566 0.97 17.54 -6.89
N ARG A 567 0.00 18.45 -7.08
CA ARG A 567 -0.17 19.67 -6.27
C ARG A 567 -0.28 19.36 -4.78
N GLN A 568 0.59 19.97 -3.97
CA GLN A 568 0.51 19.96 -2.51
C GLN A 568 -0.36 21.10 -1.97
N SER A 569 -0.95 20.93 -0.78
CA SER A 569 -1.86 21.92 -0.16
C SER A 569 -1.17 23.09 0.55
N GLY A 570 0.08 22.91 1.00
CA GLY A 570 0.89 23.96 1.61
C GLY A 570 1.85 24.62 0.61
N ALA A 571 2.22 25.88 0.83
CA ALA A 571 3.24 26.56 0.04
C ALA A 571 4.58 25.77 0.07
N ARG A 572 5.16 25.55 -1.11
CA ARG A 572 6.40 24.77 -1.29
C ARG A 572 7.58 25.49 -0.62
N ARG A 573 8.41 24.76 0.12
CA ARG A 573 9.61 25.31 0.78
C ARG A 573 10.91 24.79 0.17
N ASN A 574 10.94 23.51 -0.16
CA ASN A 574 12.11 22.80 -0.69
C ASN A 574 12.02 22.67 -2.23
N PRO A 575 13.13 22.45 -2.96
CA PRO A 575 13.07 22.18 -4.40
C PRO A 575 12.12 21.03 -4.73
N LEU A 576 11.46 21.08 -5.90
CA LEU A 576 10.57 20.04 -6.41
C LEU A 576 11.34 19.20 -7.44
N VAL A 577 11.38 17.88 -7.27
CA VAL A 577 12.06 16.94 -8.18
C VAL A 577 11.28 16.79 -9.50
N LEU A 578 12.00 16.54 -10.58
CA LEU A 578 11.44 16.35 -11.92
C LEU A 578 12.06 15.14 -12.63
N PRO A 579 11.32 14.48 -13.56
CA PRO A 579 11.90 13.47 -14.44
C PRO A 579 13.06 14.05 -15.24
N ARG A 580 14.17 13.32 -15.38
CA ARG A 580 15.35 13.73 -16.17
C ARG A 580 15.45 12.94 -17.47
N ASN A 581 15.74 13.65 -18.56
CA ASN A 581 15.92 13.09 -19.91
C ASN A 581 14.72 12.21 -20.33
N LEU A 582 13.50 12.59 -19.93
CA LEU A 582 12.31 11.85 -20.28
C LEU A 582 11.92 12.18 -21.72
N THR A 583 11.54 11.16 -22.50
CA THR A 583 10.75 11.35 -23.72
C THR A 583 9.68 10.28 -23.77
N ARG A 584 8.42 10.71 -23.77
CA ARG A 584 7.25 9.84 -23.97
C ARG A 584 6.34 10.44 -25.03
N GLU A 585 5.86 9.58 -25.91
CA GLU A 585 4.95 9.96 -26.99
C GLU A 585 3.84 8.92 -27.12
N GLN A 586 2.61 9.37 -27.33
CA GLN A 586 1.47 8.52 -27.60
C GLN A 586 0.61 9.13 -28.70
N THR A 587 0.57 8.44 -29.82
CA THR A 587 -0.39 8.69 -30.89
C THR A 587 -1.66 7.89 -30.65
N ILE A 588 -2.81 8.55 -30.73
CA ILE A 588 -4.13 7.93 -30.75
C ILE A 588 -4.76 8.23 -32.10
N GLU A 589 -4.90 7.21 -32.93
CA GLU A 589 -5.60 7.26 -34.22
C GLU A 589 -7.00 6.63 -34.05
N LEU A 590 -8.04 7.43 -34.22
CA LEU A 590 -9.45 7.04 -34.04
C LEU A 590 -10.21 7.20 -35.36
N VAL A 591 -10.77 6.10 -35.86
CA VAL A 591 -11.63 6.05 -37.04
C VAL A 591 -12.99 5.49 -36.61
N VAL A 592 -14.06 6.29 -36.82
CA VAL A 592 -15.45 5.85 -36.61
C VAL A 592 -16.19 5.98 -37.93
N LYS A 593 -16.46 4.85 -38.56
CA LYS A 593 -16.97 4.76 -39.93
C LYS A 593 -18.28 5.53 -40.09
N GLY A 594 -18.30 6.52 -40.98
CA GLY A 594 -19.47 7.37 -41.23
C GLY A 594 -19.80 8.39 -40.11
N ARG A 595 -18.95 8.55 -39.09
CA ARG A 595 -19.16 9.54 -38.00
C ARG A 595 -17.89 10.39 -37.79
N PRO A 596 -17.86 11.67 -38.23
CA PRO A 596 -16.69 12.52 -37.99
C PRO A 596 -16.53 12.82 -36.49
N ALA A 597 -15.31 12.71 -35.98
CA ALA A 597 -14.98 13.08 -34.61
C ALA A 597 -14.71 14.58 -34.47
N VAL A 598 -15.03 15.15 -33.31
CA VAL A 598 -14.70 16.54 -32.96
C VAL A 598 -13.20 16.64 -32.72
N LEU A 599 -12.55 17.64 -33.33
CA LEU A 599 -11.14 17.96 -33.14
C LEU A 599 -10.92 18.64 -31.77
N PRO A 600 -10.13 18.06 -30.85
CA PRO A 600 -9.75 18.75 -29.61
C PRO A 600 -8.66 19.80 -29.86
N ASP A 601 -8.69 20.92 -29.15
CA ASP A 601 -7.67 21.99 -29.30
C ASP A 601 -6.24 21.48 -29.10
N ASP A 602 -5.30 22.09 -29.81
CA ASP A 602 -3.86 21.88 -29.60
C ASP A 602 -3.41 22.48 -28.25
N ILE A 603 -2.35 21.90 -27.69
CA ILE A 603 -1.73 22.34 -26.43
C ILE A 603 -0.21 22.39 -26.64
N ASP A 604 0.44 23.49 -26.29
CA ASP A 604 1.88 23.56 -25.98
C ASP A 604 2.00 24.27 -24.63
N MET A 605 2.53 23.57 -23.62
CA MET A 605 2.76 24.11 -22.29
C MET A 605 4.09 23.61 -21.74
N GLN A 606 4.83 24.52 -21.10
CA GLN A 606 6.18 24.26 -20.62
C GLN A 606 6.37 24.84 -19.21
N ALA A 607 6.94 24.04 -18.31
CA ALA A 607 7.25 24.46 -16.95
C ALA A 607 8.46 23.68 -16.42
N GLY A 608 9.40 24.36 -15.76
CA GLY A 608 10.53 23.72 -15.07
C GLY A 608 11.50 22.93 -15.95
N GLY A 609 11.50 23.13 -17.27
CA GLY A 609 12.29 22.30 -18.21
C GLY A 609 11.58 21.01 -18.65
N VAL A 610 10.29 20.88 -18.33
CA VAL A 610 9.35 19.90 -18.92
C VAL A 610 8.51 20.61 -19.97
N SER A 611 8.26 19.96 -21.11
CA SER A 611 7.32 20.38 -22.16
C SER A 611 6.27 19.28 -22.37
N PHE A 612 5.00 19.69 -22.39
CA PHE A 612 3.86 18.87 -22.78
C PHE A 612 3.21 19.48 -24.03
N VAL A 613 3.06 18.66 -25.07
CA VAL A 613 2.41 19.04 -26.32
C VAL A 613 1.30 18.04 -26.66
N ARG A 614 0.12 18.54 -27.05
CA ARG A 614 -0.88 17.78 -27.82
C ARG A 614 -1.05 18.47 -29.16
N THR A 615 -0.90 17.72 -30.26
CA THR A 615 -1.41 18.15 -31.56
C THR A 615 -2.53 17.24 -32.03
N SER A 616 -3.59 17.83 -32.58
CA SER A 616 -4.78 17.16 -33.09
C SER A 616 -4.91 17.42 -34.59
N THR A 617 -5.22 16.39 -35.37
CA THR A 617 -5.48 16.50 -36.80
C THR A 617 -6.62 15.59 -37.22
N VAL A 618 -7.43 16.02 -38.20
CA VAL A 618 -8.43 15.16 -38.85
C VAL A 618 -8.07 15.01 -40.33
N THR A 619 -8.06 13.79 -40.85
CA THR A 619 -7.82 13.47 -42.26
C THR A 619 -8.82 12.40 -42.71
N GLY A 620 -9.77 12.78 -43.56
CA GLY A 620 -10.93 11.94 -43.85
C GLY A 620 -11.73 11.66 -42.58
N GLU A 621 -12.02 10.38 -42.31
CA GLU A 621 -12.67 9.93 -41.07
C GLU A 621 -11.71 9.67 -39.89
N THR A 622 -10.40 9.90 -40.08
CA THR A 622 -9.38 9.64 -39.04
C THR A 622 -9.12 10.89 -38.21
N LEU A 623 -9.44 10.86 -36.92
CA LEU A 623 -8.89 11.78 -35.92
C LEU A 623 -7.56 11.20 -35.43
N LYS A 624 -6.50 12.00 -35.49
CA LYS A 624 -5.17 11.65 -34.95
C LYS A 624 -4.76 12.69 -33.91
N MET A 625 -4.55 12.23 -32.68
CA MET A 625 -4.04 13.03 -31.56
C MET A 625 -2.64 12.53 -31.20
N VAL A 626 -1.64 13.41 -31.17
CA VAL A 626 -0.27 13.10 -30.78
C VAL A 626 0.05 13.83 -29.49
N TYR A 627 0.21 13.07 -28.41
CA TYR A 627 0.60 13.56 -27.09
C TYR A 627 2.11 13.33 -26.92
N ARG A 628 2.86 14.35 -26.53
CA ARG A 628 4.29 14.25 -26.23
C ARG A 628 4.62 14.92 -24.91
N LEU A 629 5.31 14.20 -24.03
CA LEU A 629 5.88 14.73 -22.78
C LEU A 629 7.40 14.55 -22.82
N SER A 630 8.14 15.62 -22.62
CA SER A 630 9.61 15.61 -22.66
C SER A 630 10.22 16.44 -21.54
N SER A 631 11.41 16.06 -21.07
CA SER A 631 12.18 16.83 -20.10
C SER A 631 13.69 16.79 -20.36
N GLY A 632 14.37 17.88 -20.05
CA GLY A 632 15.82 17.99 -20.17
C GLY A 632 16.60 17.26 -19.07
N ALA A 633 17.91 17.54 -18.98
CA ALA A 633 18.77 17.01 -17.93
C ALA A 633 18.51 17.60 -16.53
N GLY A 634 17.78 18.72 -16.45
CA GLY A 634 17.39 19.36 -15.19
C GLY A 634 16.42 18.50 -14.39
N GLY A 635 16.82 18.06 -13.19
CA GLY A 635 16.05 17.13 -12.35
C GLY A 635 15.24 17.78 -11.23
N SER A 636 15.12 19.10 -11.22
CA SER A 636 14.37 19.82 -10.18
C SER A 636 14.15 21.29 -10.51
N VAL A 637 13.08 21.88 -9.98
CA VAL A 637 12.91 23.35 -9.86
C VAL A 637 13.09 23.82 -8.42
N PRO A 638 13.53 25.07 -8.18
CA PRO A 638 13.41 25.69 -6.86
C PRO A 638 11.93 25.82 -6.46
N ALA A 639 11.66 25.99 -5.17
CA ALA A 639 10.30 26.03 -4.62
C ALA A 639 9.37 27.05 -5.31
N THR A 640 9.92 28.21 -5.73
CA THR A 640 9.20 29.26 -6.48
C THR A 640 8.75 28.84 -7.90
N GLY A 641 9.38 27.82 -8.48
CA GLY A 641 9.01 27.25 -9.78
C GLY A 641 7.98 26.12 -9.72
N ALA A 642 7.66 25.62 -8.51
CA ALA A 642 6.79 24.46 -8.33
C ALA A 642 5.35 24.69 -8.84
N GLU A 643 4.81 25.89 -8.69
CA GLU A 643 3.42 26.20 -9.10
C GLU A 643 3.20 26.00 -10.62
N GLY A 644 4.18 26.38 -11.45
CA GLY A 644 4.11 26.13 -12.89
C GLY A 644 4.13 24.64 -13.24
N VAL A 645 4.88 23.82 -12.48
CA VAL A 645 4.90 22.36 -12.64
C VAL A 645 3.57 21.76 -12.20
N PHE A 646 2.99 22.22 -11.10
CA PHE A 646 1.67 21.77 -10.66
C PHE A 646 0.59 22.13 -11.69
N ALA A 647 0.57 23.36 -12.22
CA ALA A 647 -0.35 23.74 -13.28
C ALA A 647 -0.18 22.92 -14.58
N LEU A 648 1.06 22.54 -14.92
CA LEU A 648 1.35 21.63 -16.03
C LEU A 648 0.81 20.21 -15.76
N SER A 649 1.02 19.68 -14.55
CA SER A 649 0.52 18.36 -14.13
C SER A 649 -1.00 18.33 -14.08
N ASP A 650 -1.63 19.36 -13.53
CA ASP A 650 -3.09 19.54 -13.49
C ASP A 650 -3.66 19.53 -14.93
N LYS A 651 -3.04 20.25 -15.86
CA LYS A 651 -3.47 20.28 -17.27
C LYS A 651 -3.26 18.96 -17.99
N ILE A 652 -2.16 18.24 -17.75
CA ILE A 652 -1.96 16.89 -18.30
C ILE A 652 -3.10 15.97 -17.84
N GLY A 653 -3.39 15.93 -16.54
CA GLY A 653 -4.48 15.11 -15.98
C GLY A 653 -5.89 15.54 -16.41
N GLU A 654 -6.10 16.82 -16.74
CA GLU A 654 -7.35 17.30 -17.34
C GLU A 654 -7.51 16.89 -18.83
N GLU A 655 -6.44 16.50 -19.53
CA GLU A 655 -6.43 16.34 -21.01
C GLU A 655 -5.95 14.96 -21.52
N SER A 656 -5.39 14.11 -20.64
CA SER A 656 -4.92 12.76 -20.94
C SER A 656 -6.03 11.69 -20.93
N GLY A 657 -7.29 12.09 -20.84
CA GLY A 657 -8.46 11.23 -20.94
C GLY A 657 -9.62 11.96 -21.62
N LEU A 658 -9.95 11.57 -22.86
CA LEU A 658 -10.99 12.23 -23.66
C LEU A 658 -12.08 11.21 -24.02
N THR A 659 -13.32 11.52 -23.66
CA THR A 659 -14.52 10.76 -24.00
C THR A 659 -15.20 11.38 -25.21
N PHE A 660 -15.48 10.58 -26.23
CA PHE A 660 -16.22 10.99 -27.43
C PHE A 660 -17.63 10.38 -27.42
N HIS A 661 -18.65 11.22 -27.64
CA HIS A 661 -20.05 10.81 -27.63
C HIS A 661 -20.60 10.79 -29.07
N PHE A 662 -20.64 9.62 -29.72
CA PHE A 662 -21.01 9.50 -31.14
C PHE A 662 -22.48 9.15 -31.39
N ASP A 663 -23.23 8.74 -30.35
CA ASP A 663 -24.63 8.30 -30.47
C ASP A 663 -25.66 9.44 -30.37
N ARG A 664 -25.28 10.59 -29.81
CA ARG A 664 -26.21 11.67 -29.43
C ARG A 664 -26.57 12.59 -30.60
N VAL A 665 -27.67 12.26 -31.27
CA VAL A 665 -28.56 13.30 -31.80
C VAL A 665 -29.31 13.93 -30.62
N GLU A 666 -29.49 15.26 -30.61
CA GLU A 666 -30.15 15.98 -29.52
C GLU A 666 -31.57 15.47 -29.20
N LYS A 667 -31.86 15.16 -27.92
CA LYS A 667 -33.20 15.40 -27.33
C LYS A 667 -33.32 15.28 -25.80
N SER A 668 -34.23 16.12 -25.30
CA SER A 668 -35.01 15.99 -24.04
C SER A 668 -34.28 15.79 -22.70
N ALA A 669 -33.88 16.92 -22.12
CA ALA A 669 -34.42 17.44 -20.85
C ALA A 669 -35.03 16.47 -19.81
N GLY A 670 -34.49 16.51 -18.59
CA GLY A 670 -35.17 16.15 -17.35
C GLY A 670 -35.05 17.29 -16.33
N LYS A 671 -36.17 17.81 -15.82
CA LYS A 671 -36.17 18.91 -14.82
C LYS A 671 -35.98 18.34 -13.41
N SER A 672 -34.79 18.49 -12.83
CA SER A 672 -34.63 18.48 -11.37
C SER A 672 -35.03 19.83 -10.79
N GLY A 673 -35.93 19.86 -9.81
CA GLY A 673 -36.43 21.10 -9.22
C GLY A 673 -35.35 21.85 -8.43
N VAL A 674 -35.39 23.19 -8.48
CA VAL A 674 -34.59 24.05 -7.61
C VAL A 674 -35.15 23.96 -6.19
N ALA A 675 -34.39 23.38 -5.27
CA ALA A 675 -34.62 23.57 -3.84
C ALA A 675 -34.26 25.02 -3.46
N ALA A 676 -35.04 25.62 -2.56
CA ALA A 676 -34.85 27.02 -2.17
C ALA A 676 -33.58 27.23 -1.31
N ARG A 677 -33.18 28.50 -1.17
CA ARG A 677 -32.10 28.95 -0.29
C ARG A 677 -32.19 28.33 1.11
N ALA A 678 -31.06 27.85 1.60
CA ALA A 678 -30.82 27.54 3.01
C ALA A 678 -29.83 28.55 3.61
N GLU A 679 -29.78 28.64 4.93
CA GLU A 679 -28.96 29.61 5.65
C GLU A 679 -27.45 29.26 5.55
N GLY A 680 -26.58 30.28 5.54
CA GLY A 680 -25.13 30.13 5.35
C GLY A 680 -24.56 30.68 4.03
N GLU A 681 -25.34 31.45 3.26
CA GLU A 681 -24.79 32.19 2.12
C GLU A 681 -23.62 33.10 2.56
N PRO A 682 -22.52 33.17 1.77
CA PRO A 682 -21.40 34.06 2.04
C PRO A 682 -21.81 35.54 1.95
N ASP A 683 -21.03 36.42 2.59
CA ASP A 683 -21.16 37.87 2.43
C ASP A 683 -21.16 38.23 0.93
N PRO A 684 -22.23 38.84 0.38
CA PRO A 684 -22.29 39.23 -1.02
C PRO A 684 -21.09 40.07 -1.49
N ALA A 685 -20.46 40.84 -0.60
CA ALA A 685 -19.26 41.62 -0.93
C ALA A 685 -18.06 40.76 -1.35
N MET A 686 -17.92 39.54 -0.81
CA MET A 686 -16.74 38.70 -1.07
C MET A 686 -16.76 37.98 -2.42
N LEU A 687 -17.96 37.77 -3.00
CA LEU A 687 -18.13 37.21 -4.34
C LEU A 687 -18.41 38.29 -5.41
N ALA A 688 -18.68 39.53 -5.02
CA ALA A 688 -18.97 40.63 -5.94
C ALA A 688 -17.97 40.79 -7.12
N PRO A 689 -16.63 40.64 -6.95
CA PRO A 689 -15.68 40.75 -8.06
C PRO A 689 -15.79 39.65 -9.13
N TRP A 690 -16.44 38.52 -8.79
CA TRP A 690 -16.54 37.33 -9.63
C TRP A 690 -18.00 36.93 -9.95
N LYS A 691 -18.97 37.77 -9.56
CA LYS A 691 -20.39 37.40 -9.57
C LYS A 691 -20.90 37.06 -10.96
N GLU A 692 -20.60 37.88 -11.96
CA GLU A 692 -21.04 37.65 -13.35
C GLU A 692 -20.50 36.32 -13.91
N GLN A 693 -19.23 36.02 -13.64
CA GLN A 693 -18.58 34.78 -14.06
C GLN A 693 -19.19 33.56 -13.36
N LEU A 694 -19.46 33.67 -12.06
CA LEU A 694 -20.06 32.60 -11.26
C LEU A 694 -21.54 32.35 -11.62
N ASP A 695 -22.32 33.39 -11.86
CA ASP A 695 -23.71 33.28 -12.34
C ASP A 695 -23.77 32.64 -13.75
N ARG A 696 -22.86 33.02 -14.66
CA ARG A 696 -22.72 32.38 -15.98
C ARG A 696 -22.30 30.91 -15.87
N ALA A 697 -21.28 30.60 -15.07
CA ALA A 697 -20.84 29.23 -14.84
C ALA A 697 -21.97 28.37 -14.26
N GLY A 698 -22.67 28.85 -13.23
CA GLY A 698 -23.82 28.16 -12.63
C GLY A 698 -24.96 27.92 -13.63
N THR A 699 -25.21 28.84 -14.56
CA THR A 699 -26.19 28.67 -15.65
C THR A 699 -25.77 27.53 -16.58
N LEU A 700 -24.51 27.53 -17.02
CA LEU A 700 -23.93 26.52 -17.92
C LEU A 700 -23.82 25.12 -17.28
N MET A 701 -23.69 25.04 -15.94
CA MET A 701 -23.66 23.77 -15.21
C MET A 701 -24.99 23.00 -15.25
N VAL A 702 -26.11 23.71 -15.36
CA VAL A 702 -27.46 23.12 -15.42
C VAL A 702 -27.80 22.62 -16.84
N ALA A 703 -26.98 22.95 -17.83
CA ALA A 703 -27.17 22.51 -19.21
C ALA A 703 -27.00 20.97 -19.36
N PRO A 704 -27.76 20.34 -20.28
CA PRO A 704 -27.76 18.89 -20.47
C PRO A 704 -26.54 18.38 -21.25
N ASP A 705 -25.77 19.27 -21.88
CA ASP A 705 -24.67 18.97 -22.78
C ASP A 705 -23.28 19.10 -22.13
N GLN A 706 -22.28 18.51 -22.80
CA GLN A 706 -20.89 18.52 -22.35
C GLN A 706 -20.14 19.84 -22.67
N PRO A 707 -20.31 20.50 -23.85
CA PRO A 707 -19.66 21.77 -24.15
C PRO A 707 -19.95 22.87 -23.11
N SER A 708 -21.20 23.04 -22.67
CA SER A 708 -21.56 24.01 -21.65
C SER A 708 -20.83 23.74 -20.32
N ARG A 709 -20.65 22.48 -19.94
CA ARG A 709 -19.88 22.10 -18.73
C ARG A 709 -18.38 22.37 -18.88
N ILE A 710 -17.84 22.22 -20.08
CA ILE A 710 -16.46 22.59 -20.40
C ILE A 710 -16.28 24.12 -20.37
N GLU A 711 -17.26 24.88 -20.87
CA GLU A 711 -17.27 26.35 -20.76
C GLU A 711 -17.37 26.79 -19.29
N ALA A 712 -18.27 26.19 -18.49
CA ALA A 712 -18.36 26.42 -17.06
C ALA A 712 -17.03 26.13 -16.34
N LEU A 713 -16.37 25.01 -16.66
CA LEU A 713 -15.05 24.66 -16.13
C LEU A 713 -13.99 25.69 -16.51
N SER A 714 -13.98 26.18 -17.76
CA SER A 714 -13.06 27.24 -18.22
C SER A 714 -13.26 28.55 -17.45
N ILE A 715 -14.52 28.97 -17.26
CA ILE A 715 -14.86 30.17 -16.48
C ILE A 715 -14.44 30.00 -15.02
N LEU A 716 -14.73 28.83 -14.41
CA LEU A 716 -14.32 28.51 -13.04
C LEU A 716 -12.80 28.47 -12.90
N ASN A 717 -12.05 27.93 -13.87
CA ASN A 717 -10.58 28.00 -13.92
C ASN A 717 -10.08 29.46 -13.96
N ALA A 718 -10.68 30.31 -14.81
CA ALA A 718 -10.30 31.71 -14.96
C ALA A 718 -10.59 32.58 -13.71
N VAL A 719 -11.58 32.19 -12.89
CA VAL A 719 -11.84 32.77 -11.56
C VAL A 719 -10.93 32.16 -10.49
N SER A 720 -10.74 30.84 -10.51
CA SER A 720 -9.93 30.05 -9.55
C SER A 720 -8.46 30.50 -9.51
N ALA A 721 -7.93 30.99 -10.63
CA ALA A 721 -6.60 31.57 -10.78
C ALA A 721 -6.47 33.03 -10.29
N LYS A 722 -7.58 33.72 -9.97
CA LYS A 722 -7.60 35.15 -9.59
C LYS A 722 -8.18 35.41 -8.20
N VAL A 723 -8.98 34.48 -7.67
CA VAL A 723 -9.54 34.56 -6.32
C VAL A 723 -8.43 34.41 -5.26
N PRO A 724 -8.36 35.29 -4.24
CA PRO A 724 -7.34 35.19 -3.19
C PRO A 724 -7.42 33.86 -2.42
N ARG A 725 -6.26 33.32 -2.03
CA ARG A 725 -6.12 32.01 -1.37
C ARG A 725 -5.22 32.10 -0.13
N PRO A 726 -5.56 31.43 0.99
CA PRO A 726 -6.85 30.77 1.24
C PRO A 726 -7.98 31.79 1.41
N SER A 727 -9.18 31.50 0.91
CA SER A 727 -10.38 32.27 1.24
C SER A 727 -11.66 31.42 1.05
N PRO A 728 -12.78 31.75 1.71
CA PRO A 728 -14.03 31.04 1.47
C PRO A 728 -14.57 31.23 0.05
N ALA A 729 -14.21 32.34 -0.62
CA ALA A 729 -14.52 32.55 -2.03
C ALA A 729 -13.77 31.54 -2.92
N ALA A 730 -12.48 31.30 -2.65
CA ALA A 730 -11.73 30.24 -3.33
C ALA A 730 -12.30 28.84 -3.02
N GLY A 731 -12.72 28.59 -1.77
CA GLY A 731 -13.41 27.36 -1.39
C GLY A 731 -14.69 27.11 -2.20
N ILE A 732 -15.51 28.15 -2.42
CA ILE A 732 -16.74 28.08 -3.24
C ILE A 732 -16.41 27.84 -4.71
N VAL A 733 -15.42 28.54 -5.26
CA VAL A 733 -14.99 28.38 -6.66
C VAL A 733 -14.48 26.97 -6.91
N ASP A 734 -13.64 26.44 -6.01
CA ASP A 734 -13.06 25.10 -6.14
C ASP A 734 -14.11 23.99 -5.91
N GLY A 735 -15.08 24.19 -5.02
CA GLY A 735 -16.17 23.24 -4.82
C GLY A 735 -17.08 23.15 -6.05
N THR A 736 -17.38 24.31 -6.63
CA THR A 736 -18.11 24.42 -7.90
C THR A 736 -17.34 23.77 -9.04
N LYS A 737 -16.03 24.06 -9.20
CA LYS A 737 -15.13 23.37 -10.15
C LYS A 737 -15.15 21.85 -9.94
N GLY A 738 -15.11 21.41 -8.68
CA GLY A 738 -15.15 19.99 -8.30
C GLY A 738 -16.41 19.27 -8.75
N ILE A 739 -17.58 19.89 -8.58
CA ILE A 739 -18.86 19.36 -9.08
C ILE A 739 -18.85 19.27 -10.61
N VAL A 740 -18.32 20.28 -11.32
CA VAL A 740 -18.23 20.24 -12.80
C VAL A 740 -17.30 19.13 -13.28
N LEU A 741 -16.14 18.98 -12.66
CA LEU A 741 -15.19 17.91 -12.97
C LEU A 741 -15.79 16.51 -12.72
N ALA A 742 -16.52 16.32 -11.61
CA ALA A 742 -17.26 15.09 -11.35
C ALA A 742 -18.35 14.84 -12.42
N GLY A 743 -19.11 15.88 -12.80
CA GLY A 743 -20.11 15.87 -13.87
C GLY A 743 -19.54 15.76 -15.30
N LEU A 744 -18.21 15.72 -15.44
CA LEU A 744 -17.43 15.47 -16.67
C LEU A 744 -16.61 14.16 -16.60
N GLY A 745 -16.75 13.36 -15.53
CA GLY A 745 -15.98 12.13 -15.33
C GLY A 745 -14.52 12.30 -14.89
N ARG A 746 -14.06 13.54 -14.66
CA ARG A 746 -12.67 13.89 -14.33
C ARG A 746 -12.37 13.70 -12.83
N PHE A 747 -12.60 12.49 -12.31
CA PHE A 747 -12.70 12.23 -10.87
C PHE A 747 -11.46 12.54 -10.03
N ALA A 748 -10.24 12.35 -10.57
CA ALA A 748 -9.01 12.68 -9.87
C ALA A 748 -8.90 14.19 -9.59
N ALA A 749 -9.11 15.02 -10.64
CA ALA A 749 -9.14 16.48 -10.51
C ALA A 749 -10.35 16.95 -9.67
N ALA A 750 -11.50 16.28 -9.79
CA ALA A 750 -12.68 16.57 -8.96
C ALA A 750 -12.37 16.39 -7.47
N ARG A 751 -11.68 15.30 -7.09
CA ARG A 751 -11.25 15.06 -5.71
C ARG A 751 -10.37 16.20 -5.20
N THR A 752 -9.35 16.60 -5.96
CA THR A 752 -8.42 17.69 -5.57
C THR A 752 -9.16 19.02 -5.38
N ALA A 753 -10.06 19.37 -6.30
CA ALA A 753 -10.86 20.59 -6.22
C ALA A 753 -11.84 20.58 -5.03
N LEU A 754 -12.51 19.45 -4.77
CA LEU A 754 -13.42 19.29 -3.64
C LEU A 754 -12.68 19.26 -2.28
N GLN A 755 -11.46 18.72 -2.22
CA GLN A 755 -10.59 18.78 -1.04
C GLN A 755 -10.16 20.23 -0.76
N SER A 756 -9.66 20.94 -1.78
CA SER A 756 -9.37 22.38 -1.72
C SER A 756 -10.58 23.21 -1.29
N SER A 757 -11.79 22.78 -1.69
CA SER A 757 -13.05 23.41 -1.30
C SER A 757 -13.34 23.29 0.21
N VAL A 758 -13.47 22.07 0.73
CA VAL A 758 -13.88 21.86 2.14
C VAL A 758 -12.82 22.28 3.15
N GLU A 759 -11.54 22.35 2.75
CA GLU A 759 -10.47 22.90 3.60
C GLU A 759 -10.48 24.44 3.65
N GLN A 760 -11.09 25.13 2.67
CA GLN A 760 -11.21 26.60 2.62
C GLN A 760 -12.60 27.14 2.99
N TYR A 761 -13.67 26.34 2.87
CA TYR A 761 -15.04 26.75 3.17
C TYR A 761 -15.92 25.59 3.63
N GLN A 762 -16.43 25.70 4.85
CA GLN A 762 -17.23 24.67 5.52
C GLN A 762 -18.74 25.03 5.57
N GLY A 763 -19.21 25.90 4.67
CA GLY A 763 -20.60 26.39 4.65
C GLY A 763 -21.51 25.76 3.60
N ARG A 764 -21.06 24.72 2.88
CA ARG A 764 -21.81 24.08 1.77
C ARG A 764 -21.78 22.55 1.85
N PRO A 765 -22.85 21.89 2.35
CA PRO A 765 -22.88 20.44 2.53
C PRO A 765 -22.74 19.64 1.24
N GLU A 766 -23.12 20.20 0.09
CA GLU A 766 -23.00 19.54 -1.21
C GLU A 766 -21.54 19.24 -1.60
N PHE A 767 -20.58 20.04 -1.15
CA PHE A 767 -19.15 19.82 -1.42
C PHE A 767 -18.62 18.62 -0.62
N PHE A 768 -19.01 18.49 0.65
CA PHE A 768 -18.66 17.32 1.49
C PHE A 768 -19.30 16.03 0.96
N ARG A 769 -20.59 16.08 0.59
CA ARG A 769 -21.31 14.93 0.01
C ARG A 769 -20.66 14.48 -1.30
N MET A 770 -20.33 15.41 -2.21
CA MET A 770 -19.65 15.08 -3.46
C MET A 770 -18.22 14.56 -3.22
N LEU A 771 -17.47 15.13 -2.28
CA LEU A 771 -16.12 14.68 -1.96
C LEU A 771 -16.11 13.23 -1.45
N MET A 772 -17.00 12.90 -0.51
CA MET A 772 -17.15 11.54 0.00
C MET A 772 -17.52 10.54 -1.11
N ALA A 773 -18.39 10.91 -2.05
CA ALA A 773 -18.73 10.07 -3.20
C ALA A 773 -17.52 9.81 -4.12
N VAL A 774 -16.75 10.86 -4.44
CA VAL A 774 -15.55 10.76 -5.29
C VAL A 774 -14.44 9.95 -4.60
N GLN A 775 -14.27 10.08 -3.28
CA GLN A 775 -13.30 9.30 -2.51
C GLN A 775 -13.66 7.81 -2.48
N LEU A 776 -14.94 7.46 -2.26
CA LEU A 776 -15.36 6.06 -2.30
C LEU A 776 -15.22 5.45 -3.69
N ASP A 777 -15.57 6.16 -4.76
CA ASP A 777 -15.40 5.64 -6.14
C ASP A 777 -13.91 5.52 -6.52
N GLY A 778 -13.07 6.45 -6.04
CA GLY A 778 -11.60 6.42 -6.14
C GLY A 778 -10.88 5.46 -5.18
N ARG A 779 -11.61 4.61 -4.45
CA ARG A 779 -11.09 3.63 -3.47
C ARG A 779 -10.21 4.22 -2.37
N ASP A 780 -10.60 5.37 -1.83
CA ASP A 780 -9.91 6.13 -0.78
C ASP A 780 -10.71 6.10 0.55
N PRO A 781 -10.73 4.97 1.29
CA PRO A 781 -11.50 4.84 2.52
C PRO A 781 -10.95 5.72 3.65
N SER A 782 -9.63 5.93 3.71
CA SER A 782 -9.01 6.83 4.69
C SER A 782 -9.38 8.29 4.43
N GLY A 783 -9.40 8.72 3.17
CA GLY A 783 -9.90 10.03 2.76
C GLY A 783 -11.38 10.20 3.07
N PHE A 784 -12.21 9.18 2.78
CA PHE A 784 -13.64 9.19 3.15
C PHE A 784 -13.84 9.41 4.66
N VAL A 785 -13.10 8.70 5.52
CA VAL A 785 -13.19 8.88 6.99
C VAL A 785 -12.71 10.28 7.43
N LYS A 786 -11.66 10.85 6.81
CA LYS A 786 -11.25 12.24 7.06
C LYS A 786 -12.39 13.23 6.73
N THR A 787 -13.01 13.10 5.56
CA THR A 787 -14.12 13.98 5.14
C THR A 787 -15.37 13.77 6.00
N LEU A 788 -15.69 12.53 6.35
CA LEU A 788 -16.79 12.17 7.25
C LEU A 788 -16.64 12.86 8.61
N LYS A 789 -15.42 12.90 9.17
CA LYS A 789 -15.14 13.62 10.42
C LYS A 789 -15.41 15.12 10.33
N LEU A 790 -14.95 15.78 9.26
CA LEU A 790 -15.25 17.20 9.02
C LEU A 790 -16.75 17.43 8.76
N THR A 791 -17.44 16.44 8.18
CA THR A 791 -18.90 16.49 7.98
C THR A 791 -19.65 16.39 9.31
N VAL A 792 -19.19 15.58 10.28
CA VAL A 792 -19.74 15.59 11.65
C VAL A 792 -19.57 16.95 12.33
N GLU A 793 -18.43 17.62 12.10
CA GLU A 793 -18.09 18.90 12.74
C GLU A 793 -18.91 20.09 12.21
N HIS A 794 -19.19 20.14 10.90
CA HIS A 794 -19.83 21.30 10.26
C HIS A 794 -21.25 21.04 9.72
N HIS A 795 -21.57 19.79 9.36
CA HIS A 795 -22.83 19.40 8.70
C HIS A 795 -23.38 18.05 9.23
N PRO A 796 -23.57 17.87 10.55
CA PRO A 796 -23.91 16.56 11.15
C PRO A 796 -25.17 15.91 10.55
N ASP A 797 -26.16 16.70 10.12
CA ASP A 797 -27.38 16.21 9.46
C ASP A 797 -27.11 15.45 8.15
N GLU A 798 -26.05 15.78 7.40
CA GLU A 798 -25.68 15.03 6.20
C GLU A 798 -25.09 13.65 6.53
N VAL A 799 -24.47 13.49 7.70
CA VAL A 799 -23.98 12.19 8.17
C VAL A 799 -25.15 11.24 8.44
N ALA A 800 -26.26 11.75 8.97
CA ALA A 800 -27.50 11.00 9.11
C ALA A 800 -28.15 10.61 7.76
N ARG A 801 -27.81 11.34 6.67
CA ARG A 801 -28.34 11.17 5.29
C ARG A 801 -27.39 10.43 4.34
N ILE A 802 -26.36 9.75 4.83
CA ILE A 802 -25.48 8.89 4.02
C ILE A 802 -26.26 7.67 3.54
N GLU A 803 -26.20 7.36 2.24
CA GLU A 803 -26.93 6.20 1.69
C GLU A 803 -26.30 4.86 2.17
N PRO A 804 -27.11 3.83 2.49
CA PRO A 804 -26.61 2.53 2.94
C PRO A 804 -25.59 1.89 1.99
N ASP A 805 -25.80 2.09 0.69
CA ASP A 805 -25.02 1.47 -0.37
C ASP A 805 -23.60 2.05 -0.48
N TRP A 806 -23.37 3.28 -0.02
CA TRP A 806 -22.02 3.86 0.06
C TRP A 806 -21.16 3.04 1.03
N LEU A 807 -21.77 2.64 2.14
CA LEU A 807 -21.12 1.85 3.18
C LEU A 807 -21.06 0.37 2.77
N ARG A 808 -22.20 -0.23 2.40
CA ARG A 808 -22.33 -1.66 2.06
C ARG A 808 -21.53 -2.05 0.80
N SER A 809 -21.60 -1.23 -0.24
CA SER A 809 -21.12 -1.57 -1.59
C SER A 809 -19.80 -0.89 -1.96
N SER A 810 -19.15 -0.15 -1.04
CA SER A 810 -17.78 0.34 -1.26
C SER A 810 -16.96 0.52 0.02
N PHE A 811 -17.42 1.25 1.03
CA PHE A 811 -16.56 1.50 2.20
C PHE A 811 -16.16 0.21 2.93
N TRP A 812 -17.10 -0.63 3.34
CA TRP A 812 -16.78 -1.88 4.05
C TRP A 812 -15.97 -2.88 3.19
N PRO A 813 -16.28 -3.10 1.89
CA PRO A 813 -15.42 -3.89 1.00
C PRO A 813 -13.98 -3.35 0.88
N GLN A 814 -13.79 -2.03 0.80
CA GLN A 814 -12.46 -1.43 0.62
C GLN A 814 -11.53 -1.66 1.82
N LEU A 815 -12.07 -1.73 3.05
CA LEU A 815 -11.27 -2.01 4.24
C LEU A 815 -10.61 -3.41 4.23
N GLN A 816 -11.13 -4.36 3.44
CA GLN A 816 -10.58 -5.73 3.37
C GLN A 816 -9.18 -5.81 2.72
N GLY A 817 -8.80 -4.81 1.92
CA GLY A 817 -7.45 -4.69 1.36
C GLY A 817 -6.42 -4.05 2.30
N LEU A 818 -6.84 -3.56 3.47
CA LEU A 818 -5.99 -2.81 4.40
C LEU A 818 -5.38 -3.71 5.48
N LYS A 819 -4.24 -3.31 6.04
CA LYS A 819 -3.59 -3.98 7.18
C LYS A 819 -4.55 -4.05 8.39
N PRO A 820 -4.53 -5.10 9.22
CA PRO A 820 -5.53 -5.31 10.28
C PRO A 820 -5.73 -4.11 11.23
N ALA A 821 -4.64 -3.48 11.69
CA ALA A 821 -4.72 -2.31 12.57
C ALA A 821 -5.40 -1.09 11.91
N GLU A 822 -5.16 -0.85 10.62
CA GLU A 822 -5.81 0.25 9.88
C GLU A 822 -7.27 -0.06 9.55
N ARG A 823 -7.55 -1.31 9.14
CA ARG A 823 -8.91 -1.84 8.96
C ARG A 823 -9.75 -1.66 10.23
N LYS A 824 -9.17 -1.94 11.39
CA LYS A 824 -9.78 -1.74 12.72
C LYS A 824 -10.02 -0.25 12.98
N ARG A 825 -8.98 0.59 12.93
CA ARG A 825 -9.08 2.05 13.16
C ARG A 825 -10.20 2.70 12.35
N LEU A 826 -10.20 2.51 11.02
CA LEU A 826 -11.16 3.15 10.13
C LEU A 826 -12.60 2.66 10.36
N ARG A 827 -12.78 1.39 10.75
CA ARG A 827 -14.10 0.84 11.11
C ARG A 827 -14.64 1.44 12.41
N GLU A 828 -13.79 1.54 13.43
CA GLU A 828 -14.14 2.12 14.74
C GLU A 828 -14.45 3.62 14.64
N GLU A 829 -13.65 4.38 13.90
CA GLU A 829 -13.87 5.80 13.63
C GLU A 829 -15.21 6.02 12.89
N ALA A 830 -15.43 5.31 11.78
CA ALA A 830 -16.66 5.44 11.00
C ALA A 830 -17.92 5.03 11.79
N CYS A 831 -17.90 3.89 12.50
CA CYS A 831 -19.09 3.45 13.23
C CYS A 831 -19.41 4.36 14.42
N THR A 832 -18.40 4.92 15.08
CA THR A 832 -18.58 5.94 16.14
C THR A 832 -19.26 7.20 15.60
N MET A 833 -18.83 7.69 14.44
CA MET A 833 -19.40 8.89 13.80
C MET A 833 -20.84 8.66 13.31
N LEU A 834 -21.11 7.54 12.65
CA LEU A 834 -22.46 7.19 12.17
C LEU A 834 -23.44 6.97 13.34
N ALA A 835 -23.01 6.28 14.40
CA ALA A 835 -23.81 6.11 15.60
C ALA A 835 -24.06 7.45 16.32
N GLY A 836 -23.03 8.30 16.41
CA GLY A 836 -23.12 9.66 16.96
C GLY A 836 -24.21 10.48 16.27
N ALA A 837 -24.15 10.57 14.93
CA ALA A 837 -25.11 11.28 14.09
C ALA A 837 -26.51 10.63 14.00
N GLY A 838 -26.77 9.50 14.68
CA GLY A 838 -28.09 8.87 14.67
C GLY A 838 -28.45 8.17 13.34
N TRP A 839 -27.44 7.83 12.53
CA TRP A 839 -27.63 7.25 11.19
C TRP A 839 -28.54 6.01 11.23
N ARG A 840 -29.65 6.08 10.47
CA ARG A 840 -30.74 5.08 10.40
C ARG A 840 -31.27 4.59 11.76
N GLN A 841 -31.39 5.49 12.74
CA GLN A 841 -32.03 5.21 14.03
C GLN A 841 -33.45 5.79 14.17
N GLN A 842 -33.91 6.59 13.20
CA GLN A 842 -35.29 7.09 13.13
C GLN A 842 -35.85 6.94 11.70
N PRO A 843 -36.67 5.90 11.41
CA PRO A 843 -36.95 4.74 12.26
C PRO A 843 -35.68 3.90 12.50
N ALA A 844 -35.67 3.12 13.57
CA ALA A 844 -34.53 2.27 13.92
C ALA A 844 -34.41 1.07 12.95
N THR A 845 -33.20 0.85 12.44
CA THR A 845 -32.87 -0.22 11.50
C THR A 845 -31.74 -1.09 12.03
N GLU A 846 -31.68 -2.34 11.56
CA GLU A 846 -30.62 -3.30 11.87
C GLU A 846 -29.21 -2.75 11.55
N GLU A 847 -29.04 -2.02 10.44
CA GLU A 847 -27.74 -1.42 10.11
C GLU A 847 -27.37 -0.25 11.06
N GLY A 848 -28.36 0.56 11.46
CA GLY A 848 -28.16 1.63 12.45
C GLY A 848 -27.85 1.08 13.84
N GLU A 849 -28.58 0.06 14.27
CA GLU A 849 -28.38 -0.66 15.55
C GLU A 849 -27.02 -1.39 15.59
N SER A 850 -26.54 -1.91 14.45
CA SER A 850 -25.18 -2.46 14.33
C SER A 850 -24.10 -1.38 14.49
N MET A 851 -24.30 -0.17 13.95
CA MET A 851 -23.38 0.96 14.21
C MET A 851 -23.38 1.38 15.68
N VAL A 852 -24.54 1.40 16.35
CA VAL A 852 -24.61 1.65 17.81
C VAL A 852 -23.86 0.55 18.58
N GLY A 853 -24.07 -0.73 18.26
CA GLY A 853 -23.34 -1.85 18.88
C GLY A 853 -21.83 -1.76 18.71
N CYS A 854 -21.36 -1.31 17.55
CA CYS A 854 -19.94 -1.02 17.30
C CYS A 854 -19.43 0.15 18.18
N ALA A 855 -20.17 1.27 18.24
CA ALA A 855 -19.82 2.41 19.07
C ALA A 855 -19.83 2.10 20.58
N VAL A 856 -20.73 1.22 21.06
CA VAL A 856 -20.71 0.72 22.46
C VAL A 856 -19.40 -0.01 22.75
N LYS A 857 -18.96 -0.92 21.86
CA LYS A 857 -17.69 -1.65 22.03
C LYS A 857 -16.49 -0.67 22.05
N VAL A 858 -16.48 0.32 21.16
CA VAL A 858 -15.43 1.36 21.11
C VAL A 858 -15.43 2.24 22.37
N ALA A 859 -16.59 2.59 22.92
CA ALA A 859 -16.67 3.33 24.18
C ALA A 859 -16.12 2.53 25.36
N LEU A 860 -16.45 1.23 25.45
CA LEU A 860 -15.94 0.35 26.50
C LEU A 860 -14.43 0.08 26.38
N ASP A 861 -13.91 -0.18 25.18
CA ASP A 861 -12.47 -0.34 24.94
C ASP A 861 -11.67 0.97 25.21
N ARG A 862 -12.36 2.12 25.33
CA ARG A 862 -11.82 3.42 25.79
C ARG A 862 -12.11 3.75 27.26
N GLY A 863 -12.83 2.89 27.98
CA GLY A 863 -13.21 3.10 29.39
C GLY A 863 -14.44 3.97 29.64
N ASP A 864 -15.12 4.47 28.59
CA ASP A 864 -16.32 5.31 28.71
C ASP A 864 -17.58 4.45 28.94
N VAL A 865 -17.70 3.92 30.16
CA VAL A 865 -18.90 3.17 30.61
C VAL A 865 -20.17 4.04 30.62
N PRO A 866 -20.15 5.34 31.01
CA PRO A 866 -21.34 6.20 30.90
C PRO A 866 -21.84 6.38 29.47
N GLY A 867 -20.96 6.71 28.52
CA GLY A 867 -21.31 6.83 27.10
C GLY A 867 -21.75 5.50 26.50
N ALA A 868 -21.09 4.39 26.86
CA ALA A 868 -21.52 3.05 26.47
C ALA A 868 -22.94 2.71 26.95
N ARG A 869 -23.34 3.13 28.17
CA ARG A 869 -24.73 3.00 28.67
C ARG A 869 -25.71 3.90 27.93
N ALA A 870 -25.32 5.15 27.64
CA ALA A 870 -26.16 6.08 26.88
C ALA A 870 -26.40 5.57 25.45
N LEU A 871 -25.40 4.92 24.83
CA LEU A 871 -25.54 4.23 23.55
C LEU A 871 -26.39 2.95 23.66
N LEU A 872 -26.19 2.11 24.69
CA LEU A 872 -27.00 0.92 24.93
C LEU A 872 -28.50 1.24 25.05
N ALA A 873 -28.85 2.37 25.67
CA ALA A 873 -30.23 2.84 25.83
C ALA A 873 -30.94 3.19 24.51
N ARG A 874 -30.21 3.34 23.39
CA ARG A 874 -30.78 3.63 22.06
C ARG A 874 -31.33 2.38 21.36
N GLY A 875 -31.07 1.19 21.92
CA GLY A 875 -31.41 -0.10 21.32
C GLY A 875 -30.29 -0.66 20.44
N LEU A 876 -30.02 -1.96 20.60
CA LEU A 876 -29.02 -2.73 19.84
C LEU A 876 -29.69 -3.94 19.21
N ALA A 877 -29.11 -4.42 18.11
CA ALA A 877 -29.47 -5.68 17.49
C ALA A 877 -29.07 -6.87 18.39
N VAL A 878 -29.72 -8.03 18.17
CA VAL A 878 -29.61 -9.19 19.09
C VAL A 878 -28.20 -9.78 19.10
N ASP A 879 -27.52 -9.79 17.95
CA ASP A 879 -26.11 -10.18 17.81
C ASP A 879 -25.20 -9.30 18.68
N ALA A 880 -25.34 -7.98 18.60
CA ALA A 880 -24.56 -7.03 19.39
C ALA A 880 -24.83 -7.17 20.90
N LEU A 881 -26.06 -7.49 21.30
CA LEU A 881 -26.39 -7.79 22.70
C LEU A 881 -25.75 -9.09 23.19
N VAL A 882 -25.70 -10.14 22.36
CA VAL A 882 -25.06 -11.42 22.70
C VAL A 882 -23.53 -11.27 22.76
N ASP A 883 -22.92 -10.57 21.81
CA ASP A 883 -21.48 -10.25 21.81
C ASP A 883 -21.05 -9.50 23.08
N LEU A 884 -21.81 -8.50 23.50
CA LEU A 884 -21.54 -7.75 24.73
C LEU A 884 -21.82 -8.59 25.99
N ALA A 885 -22.72 -9.57 25.92
CA ALA A 885 -23.00 -10.48 27.02
C ALA A 885 -21.94 -11.56 27.20
N ILE A 886 -21.26 -11.99 26.13
CA ILE A 886 -20.37 -13.16 26.13
C ILE A 886 -18.91 -12.83 26.47
N ASP A 887 -18.38 -11.68 26.01
CA ASP A 887 -16.99 -11.26 26.20
C ASP A 887 -16.81 -10.46 27.50
N ARG A 888 -15.83 -10.87 28.32
CA ARG A 888 -15.56 -10.30 29.65
C ARG A 888 -14.96 -8.90 29.61
N ARG A 889 -14.42 -8.45 28.47
CA ARG A 889 -14.04 -7.03 28.28
C ARG A 889 -15.22 -6.09 28.53
N TYR A 890 -16.42 -6.54 28.19
CA TYR A 890 -17.65 -5.76 28.29
C TYR A 890 -18.43 -6.01 29.60
N GLN A 891 -17.82 -6.67 30.59
CA GLN A 891 -18.47 -7.04 31.86
C GLN A 891 -19.07 -5.86 32.65
N ALA A 892 -18.61 -4.63 32.39
CA ALA A 892 -19.19 -3.41 32.97
C ALA A 892 -20.66 -3.17 32.56
N LEU A 893 -21.11 -3.70 31.42
CA LEU A 893 -22.51 -3.65 30.97
C LEU A 893 -23.28 -4.96 31.24
N TRP A 894 -22.68 -6.02 31.76
CA TRP A 894 -23.41 -7.28 32.03
C TRP A 894 -24.64 -7.09 32.94
N PRO A 895 -24.64 -6.23 33.99
CA PRO A 895 -25.85 -5.93 34.77
C PRO A 895 -26.93 -5.15 34.01
N ASP A 896 -26.57 -4.49 32.91
CA ASP A 896 -27.48 -3.77 32.04
C ASP A 896 -28.07 -4.72 30.99
N ILE A 897 -27.21 -5.56 30.39
CA ILE A 897 -27.57 -6.54 29.36
C ILE A 897 -28.35 -7.71 29.95
N ASP A 898 -28.04 -8.18 31.17
CA ASP A 898 -28.77 -9.30 31.79
C ASP A 898 -30.22 -8.93 32.13
N ARG A 899 -30.52 -7.64 32.33
CA ARG A 899 -31.90 -7.12 32.44
C ARG A 899 -32.64 -7.16 31.10
N VAL A 900 -31.95 -6.90 29.98
CA VAL A 900 -32.49 -7.00 28.61
C VAL A 900 -32.60 -8.47 28.16
N ARG A 901 -31.69 -9.34 28.64
CA ARG A 901 -31.67 -10.77 28.35
C ARG A 901 -32.92 -11.46 28.89
N GLY A 902 -33.26 -11.28 30.17
CA GLY A 902 -34.37 -11.99 30.81
C GLY A 902 -34.32 -13.50 30.53
N ASN A 903 -35.39 -14.06 29.95
CA ASN A 903 -35.36 -15.39 29.34
C ASN A 903 -34.62 -15.35 27.98
N GLY A 904 -33.29 -15.42 28.00
CA GLY A 904 -32.46 -15.72 26.82
C GLY A 904 -32.66 -14.79 25.60
N PHE A 905 -32.77 -13.47 25.82
CA PHE A 905 -33.02 -12.46 24.78
C PHE A 905 -34.35 -12.59 24.01
N ARG A 906 -35.34 -13.31 24.57
CA ARG A 906 -36.62 -13.56 23.87
C ARG A 906 -37.34 -12.28 23.42
N ALA A 907 -37.48 -11.28 24.30
CA ALA A 907 -38.15 -10.03 23.97
C ALA A 907 -37.39 -9.17 22.93
N PRO A 908 -36.04 -9.02 23.00
CA PRO A 908 -35.25 -8.51 21.87
C PRO A 908 -35.48 -9.23 20.54
N ILE A 909 -35.53 -10.57 20.54
CA ILE A 909 -35.77 -11.37 19.33
C ILE A 909 -37.18 -11.11 18.76
N GLU A 910 -38.21 -11.12 19.59
CA GLU A 910 -39.59 -10.81 19.18
C GLU A 910 -39.75 -9.36 18.69
N THR A 911 -38.98 -8.43 19.25
CA THR A 911 -38.89 -7.05 18.77
C THR A 911 -38.24 -6.97 17.39
N ALA A 912 -37.16 -7.74 17.15
CA ALA A 912 -36.52 -7.83 15.83
C ALA A 912 -37.45 -8.45 14.78
N VAL A 913 -38.19 -9.51 15.12
CA VAL A 913 -39.24 -10.08 14.27
C VAL A 913 -40.29 -9.04 13.91
N ALA A 914 -40.82 -8.29 14.88
CA ALA A 914 -41.84 -7.28 14.64
C ALA A 914 -41.34 -6.13 13.74
N LYS A 915 -40.11 -5.64 13.94
CA LYS A 915 -39.47 -4.64 13.07
C LYS A 915 -39.29 -5.17 11.64
N ALA A 916 -38.78 -6.39 11.48
CA ALA A 916 -38.54 -6.98 10.17
C ALA A 916 -39.85 -7.29 9.42
N ALA A 917 -40.89 -7.75 10.14
CA ALA A 917 -42.23 -7.95 9.59
C ALA A 917 -42.84 -6.64 9.09
N ALA A 918 -42.69 -5.54 9.84
CA ALA A 918 -43.15 -4.22 9.42
C ALA A 918 -42.41 -3.72 8.17
N ALA A 919 -41.09 -3.92 8.09
CA ALA A 919 -40.28 -3.56 6.92
C ALA A 919 -40.67 -4.38 5.67
N ALA A 920 -40.77 -5.71 5.80
CA ALA A 920 -41.21 -6.58 4.71
C ALA A 920 -42.66 -6.28 4.28
N LYS A 921 -43.55 -5.87 5.20
CA LYS A 921 -44.92 -5.44 4.85
C LYS A 921 -44.94 -4.11 4.10
N ALA A 922 -44.03 -3.19 4.41
CA ALA A 922 -43.91 -1.90 3.73
C ALA A 922 -43.28 -2.02 2.32
N ALA A 923 -42.35 -2.96 2.14
CA ALA A 923 -41.69 -3.25 0.88
C ALA A 923 -41.78 -4.77 0.55
N PRO A 924 -42.97 -5.29 0.17
CA PRO A 924 -43.19 -6.73 0.02
C PRO A 924 -42.43 -7.37 -1.14
N ASP A 925 -42.04 -6.58 -2.15
CA ASP A 925 -41.25 -6.98 -3.32
C ASP A 925 -39.73 -6.71 -3.15
N ASP A 926 -39.29 -6.18 -2.00
CA ASP A 926 -37.88 -5.96 -1.67
C ASP A 926 -37.28 -7.25 -1.07
N PHE A 927 -36.33 -7.84 -1.80
CA PHE A 927 -35.65 -9.08 -1.40
C PHE A 927 -34.87 -8.95 -0.09
N ASP A 928 -34.25 -7.80 0.21
CA ASP A 928 -33.51 -7.56 1.47
C ASP A 928 -34.46 -7.30 2.65
N ALA A 929 -35.64 -6.72 2.40
CA ALA A 929 -36.69 -6.59 3.42
C ALA A 929 -37.28 -7.95 3.80
N VAL A 930 -37.60 -8.80 2.82
CA VAL A 930 -38.12 -10.15 3.06
C VAL A 930 -37.04 -11.05 3.66
N LEU A 931 -35.79 -10.98 3.20
CA LEU A 931 -34.65 -11.75 3.74
C LEU A 931 -34.43 -11.49 5.24
N ARG A 932 -34.46 -10.23 5.68
CA ARG A 932 -34.37 -9.89 7.11
C ARG A 932 -35.56 -10.44 7.90
N HIS A 933 -36.76 -10.46 7.34
CA HIS A 933 -37.92 -11.06 8.00
C HIS A 933 -37.79 -12.59 8.15
N VAL A 934 -37.33 -13.29 7.10
CA VAL A 934 -37.03 -14.73 7.15
C VAL A 934 -35.97 -15.02 8.21
N ARG A 935 -34.85 -14.29 8.22
CA ARG A 935 -33.77 -14.45 9.21
C ARG A 935 -34.23 -14.21 10.65
N ALA A 936 -35.03 -13.18 10.89
CA ALA A 936 -35.58 -12.90 12.22
C ALA A 936 -36.52 -14.01 12.70
N LEU A 937 -37.37 -14.56 11.83
CA LEU A 937 -38.27 -15.67 12.17
C LEU A 937 -37.51 -16.98 12.42
N ARG A 938 -36.46 -17.27 11.62
CA ARG A 938 -35.52 -18.37 11.89
C ARG A 938 -34.88 -18.20 13.27
N LEU A 939 -34.32 -17.03 13.59
CA LEU A 939 -33.73 -16.72 14.91
C LEU A 939 -34.74 -16.89 16.05
N ALA A 940 -36.02 -16.56 15.83
CA ALA A 940 -37.08 -16.76 16.82
C ALA A 940 -37.49 -18.23 17.04
N GLY A 941 -36.96 -19.16 16.25
CA GLY A 941 -37.35 -20.57 16.27
C GLY A 941 -38.75 -20.80 15.71
N ASP A 942 -39.20 -19.99 14.74
CA ASP A 942 -40.43 -20.20 13.97
C ASP A 942 -40.11 -20.44 12.48
N PRO A 943 -39.68 -21.66 12.12
CA PRO A 943 -39.34 -21.99 10.74
C PRO A 943 -40.58 -22.08 9.84
N ALA A 944 -41.77 -22.36 10.39
CA ALA A 944 -43.00 -22.41 9.63
C ALA A 944 -43.39 -21.02 9.11
N ALA A 945 -43.33 -19.99 9.97
CA ALA A 945 -43.50 -18.61 9.55
C ALA A 945 -42.37 -18.13 8.63
N ALA A 946 -41.11 -18.52 8.89
CA ALA A 946 -39.98 -18.14 8.05
C ALA A 946 -40.13 -18.65 6.60
N VAL A 947 -40.54 -19.91 6.43
CA VAL A 947 -40.89 -20.48 5.12
C VAL A 947 -42.05 -19.70 4.48
N ALA A 948 -43.12 -19.43 5.23
CA ALA A 948 -44.27 -18.69 4.71
C ALA A 948 -43.92 -17.26 4.23
N ALA A 949 -43.01 -16.57 4.93
CA ALA A 949 -42.54 -15.23 4.58
C ALA A 949 -41.67 -15.21 3.31
N GLY A 950 -40.74 -16.16 3.17
CA GLY A 950 -39.82 -16.21 2.02
C GLY A 950 -40.45 -16.74 0.72
N LYS A 951 -41.40 -17.68 0.84
CA LYS A 951 -41.91 -18.51 -0.27
C LYS A 951 -42.19 -17.76 -1.58
N ARG A 952 -42.98 -16.68 -1.52
CA ARG A 952 -43.46 -15.97 -2.72
C ARG A 952 -42.34 -15.46 -3.61
N LEU A 953 -41.27 -14.91 -3.02
CA LEU A 953 -40.13 -14.39 -3.78
C LEU A 953 -39.08 -15.47 -4.06
N ALA A 954 -38.99 -16.50 -3.22
CA ALA A 954 -38.11 -17.65 -3.45
C ALA A 954 -38.60 -18.59 -4.57
N GLU A 955 -39.88 -18.53 -4.95
CA GLU A 955 -40.46 -19.28 -6.06
C GLU A 955 -40.63 -18.44 -7.35
N ASP A 956 -40.48 -17.11 -7.30
CA ASP A 956 -40.56 -16.22 -8.48
C ASP A 956 -39.22 -16.21 -9.24
N ARG A 957 -38.99 -17.28 -10.00
CA ARG A 957 -37.78 -17.49 -10.81
C ARG A 957 -37.45 -16.30 -11.73
N ALA A 958 -38.47 -15.67 -12.32
CA ALA A 958 -38.26 -14.54 -13.24
C ALA A 958 -37.70 -13.31 -12.52
N ARG A 959 -38.15 -13.03 -11.29
CA ARG A 959 -37.54 -11.99 -10.44
C ARG A 959 -36.18 -12.40 -9.92
N ILE A 960 -35.97 -13.67 -9.54
CA ILE A 960 -34.67 -14.16 -9.07
C ILE A 960 -33.59 -13.96 -10.13
N GLU A 961 -33.85 -14.34 -11.40
CA GLU A 961 -32.92 -14.14 -12.52
C GLU A 961 -32.66 -12.65 -12.82
N ALA A 962 -33.67 -11.79 -12.65
CA ALA A 962 -33.56 -10.34 -12.88
C ALA A 962 -32.89 -9.55 -11.74
N THR A 963 -32.98 -10.04 -10.49
CA THR A 963 -32.39 -9.40 -9.29
C THR A 963 -31.02 -9.97 -8.93
N GLY A 964 -30.75 -11.24 -9.24
CA GLY A 964 -29.47 -11.90 -9.00
C GLY A 964 -29.11 -12.00 -7.51
N GLY A 965 -27.98 -11.40 -7.11
CA GLY A 965 -27.30 -11.69 -5.83
C GLY A 965 -28.17 -11.61 -4.57
N GLN A 966 -29.00 -10.56 -4.42
CA GLN A 966 -29.91 -10.44 -3.26
C GLN A 966 -30.97 -11.56 -3.25
N ALA A 967 -31.48 -11.93 -4.42
CA ALA A 967 -32.47 -12.99 -4.57
C ALA A 967 -31.86 -14.38 -4.28
N PHE A 968 -30.62 -14.63 -4.69
CA PHE A 968 -29.90 -15.85 -4.33
C PHE A 968 -29.73 -15.99 -2.82
N TRP A 969 -29.47 -14.90 -2.09
CA TRP A 969 -29.43 -14.93 -0.62
C TRP A 969 -30.80 -15.14 0.02
N LEU A 970 -31.90 -14.64 -0.56
CA LEU A 970 -33.26 -14.96 -0.09
C LEU A 970 -33.61 -16.43 -0.28
N VAL A 971 -33.35 -17.00 -1.46
CA VAL A 971 -33.58 -18.44 -1.72
C VAL A 971 -32.74 -19.30 -0.77
N ASN A 972 -31.50 -18.88 -0.49
CA ASN A 972 -30.60 -19.55 0.44
C ASN A 972 -31.12 -19.59 1.88
N ASP A 973 -31.57 -18.46 2.44
CA ASP A 973 -32.17 -18.45 3.79
C ASP A 973 -33.58 -19.07 3.83
N TYR A 974 -34.33 -19.06 2.72
CA TYR A 974 -35.57 -19.81 2.58
C TYR A 974 -35.34 -21.33 2.59
N ALA A 975 -34.29 -21.80 1.90
CA ALA A 975 -33.87 -23.20 1.96
C ALA A 975 -33.44 -23.60 3.38
N TYR A 976 -32.72 -22.73 4.10
CA TYR A 976 -32.42 -22.97 5.51
C TYR A 976 -33.69 -23.01 6.39
N ALA A 977 -34.67 -22.12 6.16
CA ALA A 977 -35.96 -22.18 6.84
C ALA A 977 -36.72 -23.48 6.56
N LEU A 978 -36.59 -24.05 5.35
CA LEU A 978 -37.12 -25.37 5.01
C LEU A 978 -36.40 -26.49 5.76
N VAL A 979 -35.06 -26.46 5.88
CA VAL A 979 -34.29 -27.41 6.72
C VAL A 979 -34.69 -27.30 8.19
N ASP A 980 -34.83 -26.09 8.71
CA ASP A 980 -35.28 -25.81 10.08
C ASP A 980 -36.73 -26.30 10.32
N ALA A 981 -37.56 -26.37 9.26
CA ALA A 981 -38.89 -26.97 9.27
C ALA A 981 -38.91 -28.51 9.02
N GLY A 982 -37.74 -29.15 8.86
CA GLY A 982 -37.62 -30.59 8.56
C GLY A 982 -37.90 -30.97 7.10
N ARG A 983 -37.99 -29.99 6.20
CA ARG A 983 -38.33 -30.13 4.78
C ARG A 983 -37.07 -30.11 3.90
N THR A 984 -36.10 -30.96 4.22
CA THR A 984 -34.76 -30.97 3.60
C THR A 984 -34.78 -31.20 2.08
N ASP A 985 -35.69 -32.03 1.57
CA ASP A 985 -35.80 -32.24 0.12
C ASP A 985 -36.30 -31.01 -0.64
N ASP A 986 -37.26 -30.26 -0.06
CA ASP A 986 -37.72 -28.98 -0.62
C ASP A 986 -36.61 -27.92 -0.58
N ALA A 987 -35.81 -27.90 0.49
CA ALA A 987 -34.65 -27.01 0.63
C ALA A 987 -33.59 -27.27 -0.45
N VAL A 988 -33.28 -28.55 -0.68
CA VAL A 988 -32.35 -29.00 -1.72
C VAL A 988 -32.87 -28.61 -3.09
N ALA A 989 -34.16 -28.84 -3.40
CA ALA A 989 -34.77 -28.46 -4.67
C ALA A 989 -34.77 -26.93 -4.93
N ALA A 990 -34.99 -26.11 -3.89
CA ALA A 990 -34.94 -24.66 -3.99
C ALA A 990 -33.52 -24.15 -4.32
N MET A 991 -32.49 -24.77 -3.75
CA MET A 991 -31.09 -24.43 -4.04
C MET A 991 -30.63 -24.96 -5.41
N ASP A 992 -31.03 -26.19 -5.78
CA ASP A 992 -30.79 -26.75 -7.12
C ASP A 992 -31.30 -25.81 -8.22
N ALA A 993 -32.49 -25.23 -8.03
CA ALA A 993 -33.14 -24.35 -8.99
C ALA A 993 -32.35 -23.07 -9.30
N ILE A 994 -31.58 -22.54 -8.33
CA ILE A 994 -30.71 -21.36 -8.55
C ILE A 994 -29.30 -21.75 -9.01
N ILE A 995 -28.75 -22.90 -8.57
CA ILE A 995 -27.46 -23.40 -9.09
C ILE A 995 -27.58 -23.74 -10.58
N ALA A 996 -28.74 -24.25 -11.02
CA ALA A 996 -29.05 -24.53 -12.42
C ALA A 996 -29.10 -23.29 -13.34
N LEU A 997 -28.92 -22.07 -12.82
CA LEU A 997 -28.73 -20.84 -13.61
C LEU A 997 -27.30 -20.69 -14.17
N GLY A 998 -26.35 -21.47 -13.63
CA GLY A 998 -24.97 -21.56 -14.11
C GLY A 998 -24.02 -20.50 -13.57
N LEU A 999 -22.82 -20.93 -13.16
CA LEU A 999 -21.74 -20.06 -12.68
C LEU A 999 -21.23 -19.09 -13.74
N GLU A 1000 -21.22 -19.50 -15.02
CA GLU A 1000 -20.81 -18.66 -16.15
C GLU A 1000 -21.68 -17.40 -16.27
N THR A 1001 -23.01 -17.56 -16.10
CA THR A 1001 -23.98 -16.46 -16.13
C THR A 1001 -23.99 -15.68 -14.82
N TYR A 1002 -23.84 -16.37 -13.69
CA TYR A 1002 -23.97 -15.80 -12.34
C TYR A 1002 -22.84 -16.25 -11.39
N PRO A 1003 -21.62 -15.68 -11.50
CA PRO A 1003 -20.46 -16.06 -10.68
C PRO A 1003 -20.66 -15.92 -9.16
N HIS A 1004 -21.66 -15.15 -8.71
CA HIS A 1004 -22.00 -15.01 -7.30
C HIS A 1004 -22.59 -16.28 -6.65
N LEU A 1005 -23.03 -17.26 -7.45
CA LEU A 1005 -23.58 -18.53 -6.97
C LEU A 1005 -22.57 -19.43 -6.24
N VAL A 1006 -21.26 -19.14 -6.28
CA VAL A 1006 -20.22 -19.90 -5.55
C VAL A 1006 -20.57 -20.07 -4.07
N SER A 1007 -21.11 -19.04 -3.42
CA SER A 1007 -21.55 -19.14 -2.01
C SER A 1007 -22.70 -20.13 -1.85
N GLN A 1008 -23.70 -20.08 -2.72
CA GLN A 1008 -24.87 -20.97 -2.69
C GLN A 1008 -24.49 -22.43 -2.98
N ILE A 1009 -23.51 -22.69 -3.84
CA ILE A 1009 -22.97 -24.03 -4.13
C ILE A 1009 -22.30 -24.62 -2.87
N ILE A 1010 -21.42 -23.85 -2.21
CA ILE A 1010 -20.76 -24.27 -0.96
C ILE A 1010 -21.83 -24.55 0.11
N ASN A 1011 -22.73 -23.59 0.35
CA ASN A 1011 -23.84 -23.70 1.30
C ASN A 1011 -24.74 -24.93 1.06
N GLN A 1012 -25.08 -25.25 -0.20
CA GLN A 1012 -25.86 -26.45 -0.51
C GLN A 1012 -25.05 -27.73 -0.28
N SER A 1013 -23.75 -27.74 -0.58
CA SER A 1013 -22.90 -28.91 -0.30
C SER A 1013 -22.82 -29.22 1.19
N GLU A 1014 -22.74 -28.20 2.05
CA GLU A 1014 -22.80 -28.34 3.50
C GLU A 1014 -24.16 -28.85 3.94
N THR A 1015 -25.26 -28.26 3.44
CA THR A 1015 -26.63 -28.72 3.69
C THR A 1015 -26.83 -30.20 3.30
N LEU A 1016 -26.23 -30.64 2.19
CA LEU A 1016 -26.27 -32.03 1.72
C LEU A 1016 -25.44 -32.97 2.60
N MET A 1017 -24.24 -32.56 3.00
CA MET A 1017 -23.40 -33.30 3.96
C MET A 1017 -24.11 -33.47 5.30
N GLU A 1018 -24.70 -32.39 5.83
CA GLU A 1018 -25.47 -32.43 7.07
C GLU A 1018 -26.71 -33.32 6.98
N ALA A 1019 -27.32 -33.41 5.80
CA ALA A 1019 -28.42 -34.33 5.49
C ALA A 1019 -27.97 -35.79 5.27
N GLY A 1020 -26.67 -36.11 5.39
CA GLY A 1020 -26.10 -37.43 5.16
C GLY A 1020 -25.96 -37.83 3.69
N ARG A 1021 -26.06 -36.86 2.76
CA ARG A 1021 -26.05 -37.07 1.29
C ARG A 1021 -24.66 -36.81 0.70
N PHE A 1022 -23.66 -37.47 1.28
CA PHE A 1022 -22.23 -37.18 1.09
C PHE A 1022 -21.77 -37.20 -0.37
N ASP A 1023 -22.14 -38.21 -1.17
CA ASP A 1023 -21.77 -38.27 -2.60
C ASP A 1023 -22.32 -37.07 -3.39
N ARG A 1024 -23.51 -36.59 -3.02
CA ARG A 1024 -24.14 -35.42 -3.66
C ARG A 1024 -23.49 -34.12 -3.20
N ALA A 1025 -23.06 -34.03 -1.94
CA ALA A 1025 -22.25 -32.90 -1.47
C ALA A 1025 -20.93 -32.81 -2.26
N LEU A 1026 -20.24 -33.94 -2.48
CA LEU A 1026 -19.04 -34.01 -3.32
C LEU A 1026 -19.31 -33.60 -4.77
N ALA A 1027 -20.42 -34.05 -5.37
CA ALA A 1027 -20.79 -33.69 -6.74
C ALA A 1027 -21.10 -32.19 -6.90
N VAL A 1028 -21.75 -31.57 -5.91
CA VAL A 1028 -22.01 -30.12 -5.89
C VAL A 1028 -20.72 -29.32 -5.71
N LEU A 1029 -19.81 -29.77 -4.84
CA LEU A 1029 -18.49 -29.12 -4.66
C LEU A 1029 -17.64 -29.13 -5.94
N ALA A 1030 -17.67 -30.21 -6.72
CA ALA A 1030 -16.91 -30.31 -7.96
C ALA A 1030 -17.21 -29.17 -8.97
N MET A 1031 -18.39 -28.54 -8.87
CA MET A 1031 -18.77 -27.38 -9.70
C MET A 1031 -17.93 -26.12 -9.42
N VAL A 1032 -17.22 -26.04 -8.29
CA VAL A 1032 -16.41 -24.87 -7.86
C VAL A 1032 -14.94 -25.20 -7.61
N GLU A 1033 -14.46 -26.38 -8.03
CA GLU A 1033 -13.06 -26.81 -7.83
C GLU A 1033 -12.12 -26.51 -9.02
N GLY A 1034 -12.61 -25.87 -10.09
CA GLY A 1034 -11.79 -25.46 -11.24
C GLY A 1034 -10.93 -24.22 -10.94
N GLU A 1035 -9.70 -24.18 -11.48
CA GLU A 1035 -8.72 -23.11 -11.17
C GLU A 1035 -9.16 -21.71 -11.58
N GLU A 1036 -10.01 -21.60 -12.61
CA GLU A 1036 -10.62 -20.34 -13.08
C GLU A 1036 -11.81 -19.87 -12.22
N THR A 1037 -12.31 -20.69 -11.29
CA THR A 1037 -13.47 -20.32 -10.46
C THR A 1037 -13.05 -19.32 -9.36
N PRO A 1038 -13.73 -18.17 -9.19
CA PRO A 1038 -13.33 -17.11 -8.26
C PRO A 1038 -13.67 -17.43 -6.78
N VAL A 1039 -13.19 -18.58 -6.29
CA VAL A 1039 -13.36 -19.02 -4.89
C VAL A 1039 -12.34 -18.32 -3.98
N SER A 1040 -12.83 -17.47 -3.08
CA SER A 1040 -12.03 -16.86 -2.01
C SER A 1040 -11.34 -17.91 -1.12
N GLY A 1041 -10.20 -17.56 -0.50
CA GLY A 1041 -9.53 -18.45 0.45
C GLY A 1041 -10.44 -18.95 1.58
N TYR A 1042 -11.29 -18.07 2.12
CA TYR A 1042 -12.32 -18.46 3.10
C TYR A 1042 -13.26 -19.56 2.56
N GLY A 1043 -13.80 -19.40 1.34
CA GLY A 1043 -14.66 -20.40 0.71
C GLY A 1043 -13.92 -21.71 0.40
N ARG A 1044 -12.67 -21.63 -0.05
CA ARG A 1044 -11.80 -22.79 -0.34
C ARG A 1044 -11.62 -23.70 0.88
N MET A 1045 -11.55 -23.11 2.07
CA MET A 1045 -11.47 -23.85 3.34
C MET A 1045 -12.76 -24.61 3.68
N TRP A 1046 -13.93 -24.04 3.40
CA TRP A 1046 -15.22 -24.73 3.57
C TRP A 1046 -15.43 -25.84 2.52
N ILE A 1047 -14.95 -25.66 1.28
CA ILE A 1047 -14.85 -26.74 0.28
C ILE A 1047 -13.98 -27.89 0.84
N LEU A 1048 -12.76 -27.59 1.31
CA LEU A 1048 -11.85 -28.60 1.84
C LEU A 1048 -12.44 -29.36 3.05
N ALA A 1049 -13.06 -28.65 4.01
CA ALA A 1049 -13.63 -29.26 5.21
C ALA A 1049 -14.83 -30.14 4.88
N THR A 1050 -15.78 -29.64 4.08
CA THR A 1050 -16.99 -30.37 3.66
C THR A 1050 -16.64 -31.58 2.81
N LYS A 1051 -15.62 -31.47 1.96
CA LYS A 1051 -15.07 -32.58 1.16
C LYS A 1051 -14.39 -33.63 2.05
N ALA A 1052 -13.57 -33.22 3.01
CA ALA A 1052 -12.92 -34.13 3.96
C ALA A 1052 -13.93 -34.91 4.82
N CYS A 1053 -14.91 -34.21 5.40
CA CYS A 1053 -16.00 -34.82 6.17
C CYS A 1053 -16.82 -35.81 5.32
N SER A 1054 -17.23 -35.41 4.11
CA SER A 1054 -18.01 -36.27 3.21
C SER A 1054 -17.23 -37.52 2.76
N LEU A 1055 -15.96 -37.37 2.38
CA LEU A 1055 -15.09 -38.51 2.08
C LEU A 1055 -14.93 -39.46 3.27
N ARG A 1056 -14.82 -38.92 4.49
CA ARG A 1056 -14.60 -39.70 5.70
C ARG A 1056 -15.82 -40.54 6.09
N GLU A 1057 -17.04 -40.02 5.98
CA GLU A 1057 -18.26 -40.83 6.21
C GLU A 1057 -18.49 -41.86 5.09
N LEU A 1058 -18.00 -41.60 3.87
CA LEU A 1058 -17.93 -42.58 2.77
C LEU A 1058 -16.78 -43.59 2.90
N GLY A 1059 -16.10 -43.65 4.05
CA GLY A 1059 -14.99 -44.58 4.33
C GLY A 1059 -13.65 -44.24 3.67
N ARG A 1060 -13.58 -43.16 2.87
CA ARG A 1060 -12.40 -42.71 2.09
C ARG A 1060 -11.45 -41.87 2.95
N ALA A 1061 -11.16 -42.36 4.16
CA ALA A 1061 -10.44 -41.63 5.20
C ALA A 1061 -8.99 -41.22 4.81
N GLY A 1062 -8.34 -41.96 3.90
CA GLY A 1062 -7.02 -41.60 3.39
C GLY A 1062 -7.04 -40.36 2.48
N GLU A 1063 -8.08 -40.21 1.66
CA GLU A 1063 -8.27 -39.01 0.83
C GLU A 1063 -8.69 -37.80 1.68
N ALA A 1064 -9.55 -38.02 2.68
CA ALA A 1064 -9.90 -37.00 3.67
C ALA A 1064 -8.66 -36.45 4.39
N ALA A 1065 -7.72 -37.32 4.80
CA ALA A 1065 -6.48 -36.92 5.47
C ALA A 1065 -5.59 -35.98 4.62
N VAL A 1066 -5.57 -36.14 3.28
CA VAL A 1066 -4.82 -35.25 2.38
C VAL A 1066 -5.43 -33.85 2.32
N LEU A 1067 -6.76 -33.72 2.50
CA LEU A 1067 -7.44 -32.43 2.57
C LEU A 1067 -7.34 -31.82 3.97
N GLU A 1068 -7.45 -32.64 5.02
CA GLU A 1068 -7.21 -32.25 6.42
C GLU A 1068 -5.79 -31.69 6.63
N ALA A 1069 -4.78 -32.25 5.96
CA ALA A 1069 -3.42 -31.70 5.97
C ALA A 1069 -3.31 -30.29 5.35
N LYS A 1070 -4.10 -29.99 4.31
CA LYS A 1070 -4.19 -28.64 3.73
C LYS A 1070 -4.92 -27.67 4.66
N LEU A 1071 -5.99 -28.12 5.32
CA LEU A 1071 -6.74 -27.35 6.31
C LEU A 1071 -5.87 -26.86 7.49
N VAL A 1072 -4.84 -27.62 7.88
CA VAL A 1072 -3.90 -27.25 8.96
C VAL A 1072 -2.87 -26.20 8.53
N ALA A 1073 -2.64 -26.01 7.22
CA ALA A 1073 -1.68 -25.05 6.68
C ALA A 1073 -2.25 -23.63 6.46
N GLU A 1074 -3.56 -23.45 6.54
CA GLU A 1074 -4.25 -22.17 6.33
C GLU A 1074 -4.91 -21.66 7.63
N THR A 1075 -5.23 -20.36 7.68
CA THR A 1075 -5.56 -19.67 8.95
C THR A 1075 -7.00 -19.82 9.43
N ASN A 1076 -7.91 -20.42 8.64
CA ASN A 1076 -9.36 -20.44 8.94
C ASN A 1076 -9.76 -21.57 9.92
N GLN A 1077 -9.59 -21.32 11.22
CA GLN A 1077 -9.71 -22.33 12.27
C GLN A 1077 -11.09 -23.04 12.38
N PRO A 1078 -12.27 -22.39 12.23
CA PRO A 1078 -13.57 -23.07 12.32
C PRO A 1078 -13.77 -24.20 11.30
N ALA A 1079 -13.29 -24.04 10.06
CA ALA A 1079 -13.36 -25.08 9.03
C ALA A 1079 -12.48 -26.30 9.40
N ALA A 1080 -11.29 -26.05 9.96
CA ALA A 1080 -10.43 -27.09 10.49
C ALA A 1080 -11.03 -27.79 11.74
N ALA A 1081 -11.73 -27.04 12.60
CA ALA A 1081 -12.44 -27.59 13.76
C ALA A 1081 -13.64 -28.48 13.34
N MET A 1082 -14.39 -28.11 12.30
CA MET A 1082 -15.42 -28.99 11.71
C MET A 1082 -14.80 -30.29 11.17
N ALA A 1083 -13.71 -30.22 10.40
CA ALA A 1083 -13.02 -31.40 9.89
C ALA A 1083 -12.48 -32.29 11.03
N ALA A 1084 -11.94 -31.69 12.10
CA ALA A 1084 -11.53 -32.38 13.31
C ALA A 1084 -12.72 -33.05 14.04
N ALA A 1085 -13.90 -32.42 14.05
CA ALA A 1085 -15.11 -32.98 14.65
C ALA A 1085 -15.66 -34.18 13.85
N CYS A 1086 -15.60 -34.13 12.51
CA CYS A 1086 -15.98 -35.25 11.64
C CYS A 1086 -15.13 -36.51 11.91
N ARG A 1087 -13.83 -36.34 12.22
CA ARG A 1087 -12.92 -37.42 12.64
C ARG A 1087 -12.90 -37.69 14.15
N GLY A 1088 -13.75 -37.01 14.94
CA GLY A 1088 -13.93 -37.22 16.38
C GLY A 1088 -12.78 -36.75 17.28
N ASP A 1089 -11.88 -35.90 16.79
CA ASP A 1089 -10.67 -35.48 17.51
C ASP A 1089 -10.93 -34.32 18.47
N VAL A 1090 -11.44 -34.66 19.64
CA VAL A 1090 -11.64 -33.76 20.78
C VAL A 1090 -10.34 -33.04 21.20
N ALA A 1091 -9.17 -33.67 21.02
CA ALA A 1091 -7.90 -33.13 21.49
C ALA A 1091 -7.35 -32.03 20.58
N ALA A 1092 -7.45 -32.19 19.25
CA ALA A 1092 -7.12 -31.14 18.30
C ALA A 1092 -8.01 -29.90 18.49
N ILE A 1093 -9.33 -30.09 18.64
CA ILE A 1093 -10.27 -28.97 18.83
C ILE A 1093 -10.04 -28.31 20.20
N GLU A 1094 -9.76 -29.07 21.27
CA GLU A 1094 -9.36 -28.52 22.57
C GLU A 1094 -8.13 -27.62 22.43
N ALA A 1095 -7.09 -28.07 21.72
CA ALA A 1095 -5.87 -27.29 21.51
C ALA A 1095 -6.12 -26.00 20.69
N GLN A 1096 -6.86 -26.10 19.59
CA GLN A 1096 -7.24 -24.95 18.75
C GLN A 1096 -8.09 -23.94 19.54
N LEU A 1097 -9.13 -24.40 20.23
CA LEU A 1097 -10.04 -23.52 20.98
C LEU A 1097 -9.35 -22.86 22.18
N VAL A 1098 -8.46 -23.57 22.88
CA VAL A 1098 -7.64 -23.01 23.95
C VAL A 1098 -6.72 -21.91 23.41
N ALA A 1099 -5.98 -22.17 22.32
CA ALA A 1099 -5.07 -21.20 21.72
C ALA A 1099 -5.82 -19.92 21.29
N ARG A 1100 -6.95 -20.06 20.60
CA ARG A 1100 -7.78 -18.93 20.14
C ARG A 1100 -8.42 -18.13 21.26
N LEU A 1101 -8.68 -18.71 22.45
CA LEU A 1101 -9.19 -17.97 23.60
C LEU A 1101 -8.07 -17.22 24.36
N ASP A 1102 -6.87 -17.79 24.45
CA ASP A 1102 -5.69 -17.11 25.01
C ASP A 1102 -5.18 -15.98 24.08
N ASP A 1103 -5.34 -16.10 22.75
CA ASP A 1103 -5.05 -15.08 21.73
C ASP A 1103 -6.03 -13.86 21.79
N PRO A 1104 -5.56 -12.59 21.86
CA PRO A 1104 -6.45 -11.43 21.90
C PRO A 1104 -7.30 -11.14 20.66
N ASP A 1105 -6.82 -11.44 19.46
CA ASP A 1105 -7.49 -11.08 18.20
C ASP A 1105 -8.48 -12.18 17.76
N GLU A 1106 -8.17 -13.46 18.02
CA GLU A 1106 -9.08 -14.59 17.74
C GLU A 1106 -10.17 -14.80 18.82
N ARG A 1107 -9.96 -14.34 20.06
CA ARG A 1107 -10.84 -14.61 21.22
C ARG A 1107 -12.31 -14.29 20.99
N ALA A 1108 -12.62 -13.19 20.31
CA ALA A 1108 -14.01 -12.80 20.07
C ALA A 1108 -14.74 -13.84 19.19
N ALA A 1109 -14.07 -14.39 18.19
CA ALA A 1109 -14.61 -15.46 17.35
C ALA A 1109 -14.66 -16.81 18.10
N ALA A 1110 -13.65 -17.09 18.94
CA ALA A 1110 -13.62 -18.31 19.76
C ALA A 1110 -14.72 -18.34 20.85
N LEU A 1111 -15.09 -17.18 21.40
CA LEU A 1111 -16.19 -17.06 22.37
C LEU A 1111 -17.56 -17.37 21.76
N ALA A 1112 -17.77 -17.13 20.46
CA ALA A 1112 -19.05 -17.40 19.79
C ALA A 1112 -19.49 -18.88 19.89
N GLY A 1113 -18.54 -19.82 19.98
CA GLY A 1113 -18.81 -21.25 20.20
C GLY A 1113 -19.48 -21.58 21.55
N PHE A 1114 -19.62 -20.61 22.46
CA PHE A 1114 -20.29 -20.73 23.76
C PHE A 1114 -21.66 -20.03 23.82
N ILE A 1115 -22.19 -19.61 22.67
CA ILE A 1115 -23.60 -19.25 22.51
C ILE A 1115 -24.43 -20.54 22.41
N LEU A 1116 -25.42 -20.71 23.28
CA LEU A 1116 -26.24 -21.91 23.39
C LEU A 1116 -27.70 -21.60 22.99
N PHE A 1117 -28.11 -22.08 21.83
CA PHE A 1117 -29.45 -21.84 21.28
C PHE A 1117 -30.44 -22.91 21.77
N LYS A 1118 -31.49 -22.49 22.48
CA LYS A 1118 -32.49 -23.39 23.08
C LYS A 1118 -33.44 -24.02 22.06
N ARG A 1119 -33.62 -23.41 20.88
CA ARG A 1119 -34.56 -23.85 19.83
C ARG A 1119 -33.79 -24.38 18.62
N SER A 1120 -33.02 -25.46 18.82
CA SER A 1120 -32.23 -26.07 17.76
C SER A 1120 -33.07 -26.64 16.62
N SER A 1121 -32.60 -26.48 15.38
CA SER A 1121 -33.14 -27.11 14.18
C SER A 1121 -33.20 -28.65 14.27
N PRO A 1122 -33.97 -29.33 13.40
CA PRO A 1122 -34.04 -30.79 13.35
C PRO A 1122 -32.66 -31.45 13.25
N ASN A 1123 -32.34 -32.26 14.25
CA ASN A 1123 -30.99 -32.80 14.43
C ASN A 1123 -30.81 -34.11 13.66
N THR A 1124 -30.14 -34.05 12.51
CA THR A 1124 -29.80 -35.26 11.73
C THR A 1124 -28.80 -36.13 12.52
N PRO A 1125 -28.69 -37.44 12.23
CA PRO A 1125 -27.69 -38.30 12.90
C PRO A 1125 -26.26 -37.78 12.78
N PHE A 1126 -25.92 -37.10 11.68
CA PHE A 1126 -24.61 -36.49 11.47
C PHE A 1126 -24.44 -35.17 12.25
N LYS A 1127 -25.43 -34.25 12.24
CA LYS A 1127 -25.41 -33.06 13.12
C LYS A 1127 -25.29 -33.47 14.59
N ALA A 1128 -25.99 -34.52 15.02
CA ALA A 1128 -25.95 -35.04 16.39
C ALA A 1128 -24.57 -35.62 16.77
N LYS A 1129 -23.91 -36.33 15.84
CA LYS A 1129 -22.52 -36.81 15.98
C LYS A 1129 -21.56 -35.65 16.25
N LEU A 1130 -21.60 -34.59 15.42
CA LEU A 1130 -20.72 -33.43 15.56
C LEU A 1130 -21.00 -32.60 16.82
N ALA A 1131 -22.28 -32.36 17.12
CA ALA A 1131 -22.70 -31.61 18.31
C ALA A 1131 -22.18 -32.26 19.61
N LYS A 1132 -22.19 -33.59 19.69
CA LYS A 1132 -21.64 -34.36 20.82
C LYS A 1132 -20.13 -34.22 20.97
N VAL A 1133 -19.38 -34.09 19.87
CA VAL A 1133 -17.94 -33.78 19.92
C VAL A 1133 -17.73 -32.38 20.51
N MET A 1134 -18.46 -31.37 20.03
CA MET A 1134 -18.34 -30.00 20.54
C MET A 1134 -18.87 -29.81 21.97
N GLU A 1135 -19.84 -30.60 22.41
CA GLU A 1135 -20.22 -30.73 23.83
C GLU A 1135 -19.04 -31.29 24.64
N THR A 1136 -18.42 -32.37 24.18
CA THR A 1136 -17.25 -32.99 24.84
C THR A 1136 -16.06 -32.04 24.93
N VAL A 1137 -15.79 -31.25 23.88
CA VAL A 1137 -14.75 -30.19 23.87
C VAL A 1137 -15.08 -29.09 24.88
N ARG A 1138 -16.30 -28.55 24.87
CA ARG A 1138 -16.71 -27.48 25.81
C ARG A 1138 -16.80 -27.98 27.26
N ALA A 1139 -16.92 -29.28 27.48
CA ALA A 1139 -16.83 -29.90 28.80
C ALA A 1139 -15.40 -29.93 29.39
N ARG A 1140 -14.35 -29.79 28.57
CA ARG A 1140 -12.94 -29.98 28.97
C ARG A 1140 -12.48 -28.95 30.02
N PRO A 1141 -11.68 -29.34 31.03
CA PRO A 1141 -11.22 -28.41 32.07
C PRO A 1141 -10.42 -27.22 31.54
N GLN A 1142 -9.56 -27.43 30.54
CA GLN A 1142 -8.76 -26.33 29.96
C GLN A 1142 -9.63 -25.29 29.26
N VAL A 1143 -10.63 -25.74 28.51
CA VAL A 1143 -11.57 -24.89 27.77
C VAL A 1143 -12.43 -24.09 28.74
N LYS A 1144 -12.98 -24.72 29.79
CA LYS A 1144 -13.74 -24.02 30.84
C LYS A 1144 -12.92 -22.93 31.55
N ALA A 1145 -11.67 -23.23 31.91
CA ALA A 1145 -10.80 -22.26 32.57
C ALA A 1145 -10.52 -21.01 31.69
N ARG A 1146 -10.40 -21.17 30.36
CA ARG A 1146 -10.30 -20.03 29.44
C ARG A 1146 -11.63 -19.29 29.30
N LEU A 1147 -12.76 -20.00 29.20
CA LEU A 1147 -14.07 -19.37 29.15
C LEU A 1147 -14.32 -18.50 30.40
N GLU A 1148 -14.08 -19.02 31.59
CA GLU A 1148 -14.25 -18.27 32.85
C GLU A 1148 -13.29 -17.06 32.94
N ARG A 1149 -12.08 -17.18 32.40
CA ARG A 1149 -11.08 -16.10 32.34
C ARG A 1149 -11.49 -14.97 31.38
N TYR A 1150 -12.10 -15.29 30.25
CA TYR A 1150 -12.28 -14.37 29.12
C TYR A 1150 -13.72 -14.04 28.74
N GLY A 1151 -14.71 -14.73 29.31
CA GLY A 1151 -16.12 -14.57 28.97
C GLY A 1151 -17.06 -15.28 29.94
N ARG A 1152 -18.18 -15.76 29.41
CA ARG A 1152 -19.14 -16.68 30.04
C ARG A 1152 -19.98 -17.36 28.96
N ALA A 1153 -20.57 -18.53 29.22
CA ALA A 1153 -21.55 -19.11 28.28
C ALA A 1153 -22.85 -18.27 28.29
N ILE A 1154 -23.56 -18.23 27.15
CA ILE A 1154 -24.79 -17.43 26.98
C ILE A 1154 -25.90 -18.25 26.33
N ASP A 1155 -27.01 -18.42 27.05
CA ASP A 1155 -28.23 -19.04 26.53
C ASP A 1155 -29.08 -18.03 25.72
N VAL A 1156 -29.60 -18.48 24.57
CA VAL A 1156 -30.50 -17.72 23.70
C VAL A 1156 -31.78 -18.53 23.44
N ASP A 1157 -32.96 -17.96 23.72
CA ASP A 1157 -34.28 -18.57 23.50
C ASP A 1157 -34.75 -18.39 22.04
N GLY A 1158 -33.91 -18.90 21.14
CA GLY A 1158 -34.01 -18.83 19.69
C GLY A 1158 -33.20 -19.96 19.04
N ALA A 1159 -33.13 -19.94 17.71
CA ALA A 1159 -32.36 -20.90 16.91
C ALA A 1159 -31.04 -20.32 16.42
N GLY A 1160 -30.02 -21.19 16.26
CA GLY A 1160 -28.74 -20.79 15.66
C GLY A 1160 -28.88 -20.62 14.15
N THR A 1161 -28.83 -19.39 13.66
CA THR A 1161 -28.99 -19.07 12.23
C THR A 1161 -27.68 -19.12 11.43
N TYR A 1162 -26.53 -19.36 12.09
CA TYR A 1162 -25.18 -19.25 11.54
C TYR A 1162 -24.34 -20.53 11.67
N TRP A 1163 -23.35 -20.66 10.80
CA TRP A 1163 -22.58 -21.88 10.49
C TRP A 1163 -21.45 -22.18 11.50
N GLY A 1164 -21.02 -21.17 12.25
CA GLY A 1164 -19.92 -21.25 13.22
C GLY A 1164 -20.28 -21.88 14.57
N SER A 1165 -20.67 -23.16 14.57
CA SER A 1165 -20.81 -23.95 15.82
C SER A 1165 -19.54 -24.73 16.22
N PHE A 1166 -18.40 -24.41 15.57
CA PHE A 1166 -17.08 -25.04 15.67
C PHE A 1166 -15.97 -24.00 15.96
#